data_AF-A0A935ZHP8-F1
#
_entry.id   AF-A0A935ZHP8-F1
#
_cell.length_a   1.000
_cell.length_b   1.000
_cell.length_c   1.000
_cell.angle_alpha   90.00
_cell.angle_beta   90.00
_cell.angle_gamma   90.00
#
_symmetry.space_group_name_H-M   'P 1'
#
loop_
_entity.id
_entity.type
_entity.pdbx_description
1 polymer ?
#
loop_
_entity_poly.entity_id
_entity_poly.type
_entity_poly.pdbx_seq_one_letter_code
_entity_poly.pdbx_strand_id
1 'polypeptide(L)'
;MSAAEKRRARLTALGARADRVGGSHEVSILYRVAAPLFDRFGWRPKLSSAAARALVAAFREAPEPTPEALDRALAAAIDELEENLVNVERLAAVRRRAPVAHAAWLRRTYELLLRAEGALSPLDAAEREELAAGVAETPRVALLPPLAPVRTSADAEDARITEERLHVVSLELAAIDHLLEAGRNEHQVLARRRRLFEAARQVLLDASAALPLDEEGVAERKKSILSEILRLDRFEAAGVDFEVGLAHQARAAVTRGEEARFRAVIAAISHVGCGAADTAHARLARRATHAVFGDVRAFGDEARRASLERSAEEQLGLDVTSIVAKAVARGRDRAANAPSPDKAVAQAEREYLSEGAERELLFASLAVDGAFELGGTLSPVRVVTERRRHRRVPYPAPALELVAAEGVEDIPDALIEDPRMLVLQLATGRLLSRRYVLEEVERSTRVAMTSEVRVFVLDGSGSMLGPRGRVRDAMLVAELATLMRRLLSGDLVRCSLYFAFFNEEVGPVVKIDSPKLAEKAIADVCAYVRTGGTDIQAALLKAFDVVASARVNDKDLARAQVVLVTDGESAIDEAAVVAARELVSGDVPLGVSVVALGAENPALRGLVARQRAKGERAFYHFVDDATLAAMVDGSLDGAMPLHLEPTRGDPRSVSAELERACGQIVTELEDLARERDLEAMEQIDAERQALREVGIVEPSMLGEGERARIESLQKDHASLGRRYARWFPDPRAIPAEYGTLDGSELADAEAVHVMLASIVEVVRVVGGSELARKADAIDLVERLLPDAGLTPKRYLATLAAHRARVEPALVALHAETRPRRAS
;
A
#
# COMPACT_ATOMS: atom_id res chain seq x y z
N MET A 1 -29.93 -27.72 29.91
CA MET A 1 -29.14 -27.03 28.89
C MET A 1 -28.27 -28.03 28.15
N SER A 2 -28.47 -28.17 26.84
CA SER A 2 -27.59 -28.94 25.95
C SER A 2 -26.18 -28.34 25.92
N ALA A 3 -25.18 -29.09 25.43
CA ALA A 3 -23.82 -28.56 25.27
C ALA A 3 -23.76 -27.34 24.34
N ALA A 4 -24.56 -27.35 23.27
CA ALA A 4 -24.71 -26.23 22.34
C ALA A 4 -25.30 -24.98 23.02
N GLU A 5 -26.36 -25.13 23.83
CA GLU A 5 -26.95 -24.01 24.58
C GLU A 5 -25.95 -23.39 25.58
N LYS A 6 -25.13 -24.22 26.24
CA LYS A 6 -24.07 -23.72 27.14
C LYS A 6 -23.01 -22.93 26.37
N ARG A 7 -22.60 -23.39 25.18
CA ARG A 7 -21.64 -22.68 24.32
C ARG A 7 -22.20 -21.34 23.83
N ARG A 8 -23.45 -21.30 23.34
CA ARG A 8 -24.09 -20.04 22.91
C ARG A 8 -24.19 -19.03 24.03
N ALA A 9 -24.57 -19.48 25.23
CA ALA A 9 -24.61 -18.61 26.42
C ALA A 9 -23.21 -18.05 26.74
N ARG A 10 -22.17 -18.88 26.65
CA ARG A 10 -20.77 -18.47 26.86
C ARG A 10 -20.31 -17.47 25.80
N LEU A 11 -20.56 -17.73 24.51
CA LEU A 11 -20.25 -16.81 23.42
C LEU A 11 -20.99 -15.47 23.58
N THR A 12 -22.27 -15.49 23.95
CA THR A 12 -23.04 -14.25 24.21
C THR A 12 -22.40 -13.43 25.33
N ALA A 13 -21.97 -14.09 26.41
CA ALA A 13 -21.26 -13.42 27.50
C ALA A 13 -19.89 -12.85 27.08
N LEU A 14 -19.15 -13.59 26.24
CA LEU A 14 -17.87 -13.13 25.68
C LEU A 14 -18.06 -11.95 24.72
N GLY A 15 -19.09 -11.96 23.87
CA GLY A 15 -19.43 -10.83 22.99
C GLY A 15 -19.72 -9.55 23.79
N ALA A 16 -20.57 -9.65 24.81
CA ALA A 16 -20.84 -8.51 25.69
C ALA A 16 -19.60 -8.00 26.43
N ARG A 17 -18.63 -8.88 26.76
CA ARG A 17 -17.35 -8.46 27.32
C ARG A 17 -16.46 -7.79 26.27
N ALA A 18 -16.35 -8.35 25.07
CA ALA A 18 -15.57 -7.76 23.98
C ALA A 18 -16.07 -6.35 23.62
N ASP A 19 -17.40 -6.17 23.55
CA ASP A 19 -18.01 -4.85 23.30
C ASP A 19 -17.69 -3.86 24.44
N ARG A 20 -17.66 -4.34 25.70
CA ARG A 20 -17.25 -3.52 26.85
C ARG A 20 -15.78 -3.11 26.79
N VAL A 21 -14.89 -3.98 26.30
CA VAL A 21 -13.46 -3.69 26.13
C VAL A 21 -13.24 -2.56 25.12
N GLY A 22 -14.08 -2.44 24.09
CA GLY A 22 -14.08 -1.31 23.17
C GLY A 22 -14.61 0.02 23.75
N GLY A 23 -15.35 -0.03 24.87
CA GLY A 23 -15.94 1.13 25.55
C GLY A 23 -15.08 1.71 26.70
N SER A 24 -15.49 2.86 27.25
CA SER A 24 -14.83 3.46 28.44
C SER A 24 -15.04 2.58 29.68
N HIS A 25 -13.95 2.15 30.32
CA HIS A 25 -13.98 1.18 31.42
C HIS A 25 -14.20 1.79 32.82
N GLU A 26 -15.09 1.15 33.60
CA GLU A 26 -14.94 0.99 35.05
C GLU A 26 -14.05 -0.23 35.34
N VAL A 27 -12.80 -0.01 35.71
CA VAL A 27 -11.84 -1.09 36.02
C VAL A 27 -12.14 -1.69 37.40
N SER A 28 -12.12 -3.03 37.51
CA SER A 28 -12.22 -3.76 38.78
C SER A 28 -11.18 -3.28 39.80
N ILE A 29 -11.59 -3.13 41.06
CA ILE A 29 -10.79 -2.55 42.16
C ILE A 29 -9.46 -3.31 42.35
N LEU A 30 -9.46 -4.64 42.19
CA LEU A 30 -8.26 -5.47 42.34
C LEU A 30 -7.17 -5.14 41.32
N TYR A 31 -7.57 -4.83 40.07
CA TYR A 31 -6.60 -4.51 39.02
C TYR A 31 -6.04 -3.08 39.13
N ARG A 32 -6.78 -2.14 39.73
CA ARG A 32 -6.24 -0.80 40.04
C ARG A 32 -5.09 -0.85 41.05
N VAL A 33 -5.12 -1.83 41.97
CA VAL A 33 -4.06 -2.04 42.97
C VAL A 33 -2.84 -2.72 42.35
N ALA A 34 -3.04 -3.63 41.38
CA ALA A 34 -1.95 -4.37 40.73
C ALA A 34 -1.31 -3.65 39.52
N ALA A 35 -2.03 -2.69 38.90
CA ALA A 35 -1.56 -1.94 37.74
C ALA A 35 -0.16 -1.30 37.90
N PRO A 36 0.18 -0.64 39.03
CA PRO A 36 1.51 -0.05 39.23
C PRO A 36 2.63 -1.10 39.24
N LEU A 37 2.30 -2.34 39.64
CA LEU A 37 3.25 -3.44 39.70
C LEU A 37 3.48 -4.03 38.30
N PHE A 38 2.40 -4.27 37.54
CA PHE A 38 2.51 -4.73 36.15
C PHE A 38 3.24 -3.72 35.25
N ASP A 39 2.98 -2.44 35.44
CA ASP A 39 3.64 -1.36 34.72
C ASP A 39 5.15 -1.29 35.04
N ARG A 40 5.51 -1.35 36.33
CA ARG A 40 6.90 -1.37 36.79
C ARG A 40 7.72 -2.55 36.25
N PHE A 41 7.07 -3.70 36.00
CA PHE A 41 7.72 -4.87 35.43
C PHE A 41 7.60 -4.94 33.89
N GLY A 42 7.00 -3.93 33.25
CA GLY A 42 6.83 -3.88 31.80
C GLY A 42 6.03 -5.06 31.25
N TRP A 43 5.01 -5.50 31.98
CA TRP A 43 4.15 -6.62 31.60
C TRP A 43 3.43 -6.33 30.27
N ARG A 44 3.39 -7.32 29.38
CA ARG A 44 2.63 -7.27 28.12
C ARG A 44 1.69 -8.46 28.02
N PRO A 45 0.51 -8.29 27.40
CA PRO A 45 -0.41 -9.40 27.20
C PRO A 45 0.22 -10.41 26.25
N LYS A 46 0.19 -11.68 26.63
CA LYS A 46 0.45 -12.79 25.71
C LYS A 46 -0.86 -13.09 25.01
N LEU A 47 -0.92 -12.78 23.72
CA LEU A 47 -2.09 -13.04 22.88
C LEU A 47 -1.78 -14.26 22.01
N SER A 48 -2.74 -15.17 21.88
CA SER A 48 -2.63 -16.37 21.04
C SER A 48 -3.73 -16.39 19.99
N SER A 49 -3.45 -16.96 18.83
CA SER A 49 -4.45 -17.26 17.79
C SER A 49 -4.34 -18.70 17.28
N ALA A 50 -3.61 -19.57 18.01
CA ALA A 50 -3.32 -20.92 17.59
C ALA A 50 -4.60 -21.78 17.48
N ALA A 51 -5.51 -21.69 18.46
CA ALA A 51 -6.75 -22.46 18.44
C ALA A 51 -7.74 -21.93 17.39
N ALA A 52 -7.87 -20.60 17.25
CA ALA A 52 -8.67 -20.01 16.17
C ALA A 52 -8.15 -20.38 14.77
N ARG A 53 -6.83 -20.41 14.57
CA ARG A 53 -6.20 -20.88 13.33
C ARG A 53 -6.45 -22.36 13.07
N ALA A 54 -6.34 -23.20 14.09
CA ALA A 54 -6.62 -24.64 13.99
C ALA A 54 -8.09 -24.90 13.63
N LEU A 55 -9.03 -24.12 14.19
CA LEU A 55 -10.44 -24.18 13.83
C LEU A 55 -10.65 -23.86 12.34
N VAL A 56 -10.12 -22.74 11.86
CA VAL A 56 -10.23 -22.37 10.44
C VAL A 56 -9.57 -23.42 9.52
N ALA A 57 -8.41 -23.96 9.92
CA ALA A 57 -7.76 -25.04 9.18
C ALA A 57 -8.64 -26.30 9.11
N ALA A 58 -9.28 -26.70 10.21
CA ALA A 58 -10.21 -27.83 10.21
C ALA A 58 -11.38 -27.62 9.23
N PHE A 59 -11.95 -26.40 9.16
CA PHE A 59 -12.99 -26.08 8.17
C PHE A 59 -12.49 -26.08 6.71
N ARG A 60 -11.17 -26.01 6.46
CA ARG A 60 -10.56 -26.07 5.12
C ARG A 60 -10.19 -27.48 4.66
N GLU A 61 -9.94 -28.39 5.59
CA GLU A 61 -9.37 -29.70 5.29
C GLU A 61 -10.36 -30.65 4.59
N ALA A 62 -9.83 -31.45 3.67
CA ALA A 62 -10.52 -32.56 3.02
C ALA A 62 -9.79 -33.88 3.36
N PRO A 63 -10.50 -34.97 3.73
CA PRO A 63 -11.96 -35.08 3.84
C PRO A 63 -12.53 -34.25 5.00
N GLU A 64 -13.81 -33.90 4.91
CA GLU A 64 -14.49 -33.08 5.91
C GLU A 64 -14.28 -33.64 7.33
N PRO A 65 -13.82 -32.81 8.29
CA PRO A 65 -13.61 -33.27 9.65
C PRO A 65 -14.92 -33.74 10.28
N THR A 66 -14.84 -34.69 11.20
CA THR A 66 -16.04 -35.14 11.91
C THR A 66 -16.64 -33.99 12.73
N PRO A 67 -17.97 -33.92 12.90
CA PRO A 67 -18.61 -32.90 13.71
C PRO A 67 -18.01 -32.78 15.11
N GLU A 68 -17.57 -33.89 15.72
CA GLU A 68 -16.92 -33.88 17.04
C GLU A 68 -15.53 -33.24 17.02
N ALA A 69 -14.78 -33.37 15.92
CA ALA A 69 -13.48 -32.72 15.77
C ALA A 69 -13.64 -31.19 15.65
N LEU A 70 -14.61 -30.74 14.85
CA LEU A 70 -14.97 -29.32 14.75
C LEU A 70 -15.49 -28.77 16.09
N ASP A 71 -16.30 -29.54 16.81
CA ASP A 71 -16.81 -29.15 18.12
C ASP A 71 -15.69 -28.95 19.15
N ARG A 72 -14.69 -29.84 19.15
CA ARG A 72 -13.49 -29.71 19.99
C ARG A 72 -12.64 -28.50 19.60
N ALA A 73 -12.42 -28.29 18.31
CA ALA A 73 -11.66 -27.14 17.82
C ALA A 73 -12.35 -25.81 18.18
N LEU A 74 -13.68 -25.76 18.05
CA LEU A 74 -14.48 -24.59 18.44
C LEU A 74 -14.39 -24.35 19.95
N ALA A 75 -14.50 -25.39 20.78
CA ALA A 75 -14.37 -25.26 22.23
C ALA A 75 -12.99 -24.69 22.62
N ALA A 76 -11.90 -25.21 22.03
CA ALA A 76 -10.55 -24.71 22.27
C ALA A 76 -10.37 -23.24 21.82
N ALA A 77 -10.98 -22.85 20.69
CA ALA A 77 -10.93 -21.48 20.22
C ALA A 77 -11.74 -20.51 21.10
N ILE A 78 -12.85 -20.97 21.69
CA ILE A 78 -13.61 -20.20 22.69
C ILE A 78 -12.78 -20.00 23.97
N ASP A 79 -12.08 -21.04 24.43
CA ASP A 79 -11.18 -20.95 25.58
C ASP A 79 -10.05 -19.95 25.32
N GLU A 80 -9.40 -20.02 24.15
CA GLU A 80 -8.37 -19.07 23.72
C GLU A 80 -8.89 -17.63 23.66
N LEU A 81 -10.09 -17.39 23.10
CA LEU A 81 -10.70 -16.06 23.08
C LEU A 81 -10.92 -15.51 24.49
N GLU A 82 -11.40 -16.35 25.42
CA GLU A 82 -11.61 -15.94 26.80
C GLU A 82 -10.30 -15.56 27.51
N GLU A 83 -9.23 -16.33 27.31
CA GLU A 83 -7.90 -16.01 27.85
C GLU A 83 -7.35 -14.70 27.27
N ASN A 84 -7.46 -14.52 25.96
CA ASN A 84 -7.05 -13.29 25.28
C ASN A 84 -7.81 -12.07 25.79
N LEU A 85 -9.13 -12.21 25.95
CA LEU A 85 -9.99 -11.17 26.48
C LEU A 85 -9.59 -10.78 27.91
N VAL A 86 -9.27 -11.73 28.78
CA VAL A 86 -8.72 -11.46 30.12
C VAL A 86 -7.39 -10.71 30.04
N ASN A 87 -6.51 -11.08 29.10
CA ASN A 87 -5.24 -10.41 28.90
C ASN A 87 -5.40 -8.97 28.39
N VAL A 88 -6.36 -8.71 27.50
CA VAL A 88 -6.67 -7.36 27.03
C VAL A 88 -7.37 -6.53 28.12
N GLU A 89 -8.27 -7.12 28.91
CA GLU A 89 -8.87 -6.47 30.09
C GLU A 89 -7.80 -6.06 31.11
N ARG A 90 -6.78 -6.92 31.32
CA ARG A 90 -5.60 -6.59 32.15
C ARG A 90 -4.77 -5.47 31.54
N LEU A 91 -4.51 -5.51 30.24
CA LEU A 91 -3.82 -4.43 29.53
C LEU A 91 -4.59 -3.10 29.68
N ALA A 92 -5.91 -3.14 29.52
CA ALA A 92 -6.78 -1.99 29.69
C ALA A 92 -6.77 -1.46 31.12
N ALA A 93 -6.64 -2.34 32.12
CA ALA A 93 -6.49 -1.92 33.51
C ALA A 93 -5.15 -1.22 33.77
N VAL A 94 -4.06 -1.71 33.17
CA VAL A 94 -2.72 -1.09 33.27
C VAL A 94 -2.70 0.26 32.56
N ARG A 95 -3.16 0.31 31.30
CA ARG A 95 -3.15 1.51 30.45
C ARG A 95 -4.36 2.43 30.63
N ARG A 96 -5.27 2.10 31.56
CA ARG A 96 -6.59 2.73 31.76
C ARG A 96 -7.55 2.70 30.56
N ARG A 97 -7.14 2.10 29.43
CA ARG A 97 -7.96 1.89 28.22
C ARG A 97 -7.40 0.73 27.38
N ALA A 98 -8.27 -0.03 26.72
CA ALA A 98 -7.85 -1.02 25.73
C ALA A 98 -7.49 -0.33 24.40
N PRO A 99 -6.40 -0.71 23.71
CA PRO A 99 -6.16 -0.27 22.34
C PRO A 99 -7.29 -0.74 21.41
N VAL A 100 -7.73 0.11 20.48
CA VAL A 100 -8.78 -0.16 19.50
C VAL A 100 -8.41 -1.34 18.62
N ALA A 101 -7.16 -1.40 18.15
CA ALA A 101 -6.70 -2.53 17.33
C ALA A 101 -6.89 -3.88 18.03
N HIS A 102 -6.71 -3.93 19.36
CA HIS A 102 -6.91 -5.14 20.15
C HIS A 102 -8.39 -5.45 20.34
N ALA A 103 -9.22 -4.44 20.62
CA ALA A 103 -10.67 -4.60 20.74
C ALA A 103 -11.31 -5.06 19.42
N ALA A 104 -10.91 -4.45 18.29
CA ALA A 104 -11.34 -4.80 16.96
C ALA A 104 -10.94 -6.25 16.59
N TRP A 105 -9.70 -6.65 16.90
CA TRP A 105 -9.26 -8.04 16.71
C TRP A 105 -10.06 -9.05 17.55
N LEU A 106 -10.32 -8.76 18.83
CA LEU A 106 -11.16 -9.62 19.69
C LEU A 106 -12.58 -9.72 19.14
N ARG A 107 -13.15 -8.61 18.65
CA ARG A 107 -14.48 -8.58 18.04
C ARG A 107 -14.54 -9.44 16.78
N ARG A 108 -13.56 -9.34 15.88
CA ARG A 108 -13.48 -10.20 14.68
C ARG A 108 -13.35 -11.67 15.02
N THR A 109 -12.51 -11.99 16.01
CA THR A 109 -12.33 -13.37 16.47
C THR A 109 -13.65 -13.91 17.05
N TYR A 110 -14.36 -13.10 17.83
CA TYR A 110 -15.69 -13.45 18.34
C TYR A 110 -16.70 -13.72 17.21
N GLU A 111 -16.78 -12.85 16.20
CA GLU A 111 -17.69 -13.00 15.07
C GLU A 111 -17.39 -14.26 14.24
N LEU A 112 -16.12 -14.62 14.08
CA LEU A 112 -15.71 -15.89 13.49
C LEU A 112 -16.23 -17.09 14.29
N LEU A 113 -16.08 -17.07 15.62
CA LEU A 113 -16.55 -18.17 16.48
C LEU A 113 -18.08 -18.27 16.48
N LEU A 114 -18.81 -17.15 16.35
CA LEU A 114 -20.26 -17.17 16.14
C LEU A 114 -20.63 -17.85 14.83
N ARG A 115 -19.93 -17.55 13.72
CA ARG A 115 -20.18 -18.21 12.43
C ARG A 115 -19.89 -19.72 12.51
N ALA A 116 -18.79 -20.10 13.16
CA ALA A 116 -18.44 -21.50 13.37
C ALA A 116 -19.46 -22.25 14.25
N GLU A 117 -20.01 -21.60 15.28
CA GLU A 117 -21.08 -22.18 16.10
C GLU A 117 -22.37 -22.35 15.31
N GLY A 118 -22.74 -21.37 14.48
CA GLY A 118 -23.89 -21.47 13.59
C GLY A 118 -23.74 -22.59 12.55
N ALA A 119 -22.56 -22.78 11.98
CA ALA A 119 -22.26 -23.88 11.05
C ALA A 119 -22.47 -25.28 11.68
N LEU A 120 -22.23 -25.41 12.98
CA LEU A 120 -22.41 -26.65 13.75
C LEU A 120 -23.81 -26.81 14.38
N SER A 121 -24.63 -25.77 14.31
CA SER A 121 -25.97 -25.74 14.90
C SER A 121 -27.00 -26.46 14.03
N PRO A 122 -28.18 -26.84 14.57
CA PRO A 122 -29.28 -27.40 13.79
C PRO A 122 -30.00 -26.30 12.97
N LEU A 123 -29.27 -25.63 12.08
CA LEU A 123 -29.81 -24.76 11.04
C LEU A 123 -30.14 -25.58 9.79
N ASP A 124 -30.78 -24.94 8.81
CA ASP A 124 -30.98 -25.58 7.51
C ASP A 124 -29.63 -25.94 6.85
N ALA A 125 -29.65 -26.86 5.88
CA ALA A 125 -28.40 -27.35 5.30
C ALA A 125 -27.64 -26.26 4.53
N ALA A 126 -28.35 -25.32 3.89
CA ALA A 126 -27.77 -24.28 3.05
C ALA A 126 -27.09 -23.19 3.89
N GLU A 127 -27.73 -22.75 4.98
CA GLU A 127 -27.18 -21.81 5.96
C GLU A 127 -25.96 -22.39 6.67
N ARG A 128 -25.94 -23.70 6.99
CA ARG A 128 -24.76 -24.34 7.59
C ARG A 128 -23.58 -24.36 6.65
N GLU A 129 -23.81 -24.76 5.40
CA GLU A 129 -22.78 -24.76 4.36
C GLU A 129 -22.23 -23.35 4.12
N GLU A 130 -23.12 -22.35 4.12
CA GLU A 130 -22.75 -20.95 3.98
C GLU A 130 -21.85 -20.45 5.12
N LEU A 131 -22.24 -20.73 6.36
CA LEU A 131 -21.45 -20.34 7.54
C LEU A 131 -20.12 -21.09 7.61
N ALA A 132 -20.11 -22.38 7.27
CA ALA A 132 -18.90 -23.19 7.20
C ALA A 132 -17.92 -22.64 6.14
N ALA A 133 -18.42 -22.27 4.96
CA ALA A 133 -17.61 -21.63 3.91
C ALA A 133 -17.02 -20.30 4.39
N GLY A 134 -17.81 -19.44 5.05
CA GLY A 134 -17.31 -18.18 5.59
C GLY A 134 -16.21 -18.35 6.65
N VAL A 135 -16.28 -19.40 7.47
CA VAL A 135 -15.19 -19.74 8.42
C VAL A 135 -13.95 -20.23 7.68
N ALA A 136 -14.13 -21.13 6.71
CA ALA A 136 -13.03 -21.67 5.90
C ALA A 136 -12.31 -20.56 5.12
N GLU A 137 -13.03 -19.58 4.57
CA GLU A 137 -12.46 -18.51 3.75
C GLU A 137 -11.76 -17.42 4.56
N THR A 138 -11.86 -17.44 5.90
CA THR A 138 -11.30 -16.39 6.75
C THR A 138 -9.76 -16.31 6.60
N PRO A 139 -9.20 -15.17 6.17
CA PRO A 139 -7.76 -15.07 5.93
C PRO A 139 -6.98 -15.17 7.24
N ARG A 140 -5.81 -15.85 7.21
CA ARG A 140 -4.98 -16.08 8.40
C ARG A 140 -4.64 -14.80 9.15
N VAL A 141 -4.30 -13.74 8.42
CA VAL A 141 -3.98 -12.43 8.97
C VAL A 141 -5.11 -11.79 9.78
N ALA A 142 -6.39 -12.09 9.47
CA ALA A 142 -7.52 -11.57 10.26
C ALA A 142 -7.58 -12.19 11.66
N LEU A 143 -6.96 -13.36 11.85
CA LEU A 143 -6.86 -14.08 13.12
C LEU A 143 -5.66 -13.63 13.95
N LEU A 144 -4.67 -12.97 13.34
CA LEU A 144 -3.44 -12.58 14.03
C LEU A 144 -3.71 -11.39 14.95
N PRO A 145 -3.14 -11.40 16.17
CA PRO A 145 -3.19 -10.24 17.04
C PRO A 145 -2.46 -9.05 16.40
N PRO A 146 -2.73 -7.82 16.87
CA PRO A 146 -2.03 -6.64 16.40
C PRO A 146 -0.51 -6.75 16.58
N LEU A 147 0.27 -6.16 15.66
CA LEU A 147 1.73 -6.18 15.74
C LEU A 147 2.22 -5.49 17.02
N ALA A 148 3.22 -6.10 17.66
CA ALA A 148 3.90 -5.54 18.82
C ALA A 148 5.42 -5.77 18.71
N PRO A 149 6.24 -4.84 19.20
CA PRO A 149 7.70 -5.02 19.17
C PRO A 149 8.14 -6.13 20.13
N VAL A 150 9.05 -6.99 19.68
CA VAL A 150 9.69 -8.07 20.46
C VAL A 150 10.78 -7.47 21.33
N ARG A 151 10.87 -7.89 22.60
CA ARG A 151 12.02 -7.53 23.47
C ARG A 151 13.16 -8.48 23.21
N THR A 152 14.32 -7.97 22.83
CA THR A 152 15.57 -8.73 22.90
C THR A 152 16.20 -8.59 24.29
N SER A 153 17.07 -9.53 24.68
CA SER A 153 17.79 -9.45 25.96
C SER A 153 18.75 -8.26 26.04
N ALA A 154 19.15 -7.69 24.90
CA ALA A 154 19.97 -6.48 24.83
C ALA A 154 19.18 -5.20 25.18
N ASP A 155 17.88 -5.16 24.87
CA ASP A 155 16.99 -4.02 25.18
C ASP A 155 16.68 -3.87 26.68
N ALA A 156 17.07 -4.87 27.50
CA ALA A 156 16.92 -4.81 28.95
C ALA A 156 17.97 -3.89 29.61
N GLU A 157 19.13 -3.67 28.98
CA GLU A 157 20.13 -2.69 29.46
C GLU A 157 19.80 -1.26 29.02
N ASP A 158 19.13 -1.09 27.87
CA ASP A 158 18.63 0.20 27.35
C ASP A 158 17.21 0.57 27.84
N ALA A 159 16.81 0.05 29.01
CA ALA A 159 15.48 0.20 29.62
C ALA A 159 15.13 1.62 30.10
N ARG A 160 15.39 2.63 29.27
CA ARG A 160 14.78 3.96 29.27
C ARG A 160 14.06 4.25 27.95
N ILE A 161 13.53 3.23 27.26
CA ILE A 161 12.41 3.50 26.34
C ILE A 161 11.26 3.98 27.23
N THR A 162 11.08 5.30 27.32
CA THR A 162 9.99 5.95 28.05
C THR A 162 8.65 5.38 27.57
N GLU A 163 7.69 5.22 28.47
CA GLU A 163 6.32 4.75 28.17
C GLU A 163 5.71 5.47 26.97
N GLU A 164 6.01 6.77 26.82
CA GLU A 164 5.64 7.63 25.69
C GLU A 164 6.12 7.11 24.34
N ARG A 165 7.38 6.67 24.23
CA ARG A 165 7.93 6.11 22.97
C ARG A 165 7.28 4.78 22.58
N LEU A 166 6.93 3.94 23.56
CA LEU A 166 6.23 2.68 23.30
C LEU A 166 4.79 2.89 22.86
N HIS A 167 4.13 3.94 23.36
CA HIS A 167 2.78 4.32 22.94
C HIS A 167 2.76 4.79 21.48
N VAL A 168 3.69 5.68 21.13
CA VAL A 168 3.91 6.17 19.76
C VAL A 168 4.12 5.03 18.77
N VAL A 169 5.03 4.11 19.07
CA VAL A 169 5.29 2.93 18.23
C VAL A 169 4.04 2.04 18.11
N SER A 170 3.27 1.87 19.18
CA SER A 170 2.05 1.04 19.11
C SER A 170 0.96 1.67 18.24
N LEU A 171 0.92 2.99 18.14
CA LEU A 171 -0.02 3.72 17.28
C LEU A 171 0.32 3.54 15.79
N GLU A 172 1.60 3.63 15.44
CA GLU A 172 2.08 3.40 14.07
C GLU A 172 1.79 1.97 13.61
N LEU A 173 2.02 0.97 14.47
CA LEU A 173 1.73 -0.43 14.17
C LEU A 173 0.23 -0.71 14.02
N ALA A 174 -0.61 -0.04 14.81
CA ALA A 174 -2.06 -0.17 14.68
C ALA A 174 -2.58 0.33 13.32
N ALA A 175 -1.95 1.35 12.73
CA ALA A 175 -2.33 1.87 11.42
C ALA A 175 -2.26 0.81 10.31
N ILE A 176 -1.31 -0.14 10.40
CA ILE A 176 -1.19 -1.24 9.43
C ILE A 176 -2.44 -2.12 9.44
N ASP A 177 -2.89 -2.54 10.63
CA ASP A 177 -4.06 -3.42 10.75
C ASP A 177 -5.36 -2.69 10.35
N HIS A 178 -5.45 -1.39 10.65
CA HIS A 178 -6.57 -0.54 10.19
C HIS A 178 -6.62 -0.41 8.67
N LEU A 179 -5.47 -0.27 8.01
CA LEU A 179 -5.38 -0.22 6.53
C LEU A 179 -5.77 -1.56 5.90
N LEU A 180 -5.29 -2.67 6.46
CA LEU A 180 -5.68 -4.01 6.00
C LEU A 180 -7.18 -4.26 6.16
N GLU A 181 -7.77 -3.80 7.27
CA GLU A 181 -9.21 -3.89 7.52
C GLU A 181 -10.02 -2.98 6.59
N ALA A 182 -9.59 -1.72 6.41
CA ALA A 182 -10.20 -0.81 5.44
C ALA A 182 -10.15 -1.40 4.02
N GLY A 183 -9.01 -1.97 3.63
CA GLY A 183 -8.83 -2.63 2.34
C GLY A 183 -9.80 -3.80 2.16
N ARG A 184 -9.95 -4.66 3.18
CA ARG A 184 -10.89 -5.81 3.12
C ARG A 184 -12.35 -5.39 3.04
N ASN A 185 -12.74 -4.33 3.74
CA ASN A 185 -14.11 -3.82 3.78
C ASN A 185 -14.46 -2.95 2.56
N GLU A 186 -13.46 -2.50 1.78
CA GLU A 186 -13.66 -1.80 0.51
C GLU A 186 -14.18 -2.78 -0.55
N HIS A 187 -15.43 -2.55 -0.96
CA HIS A 187 -16.18 -3.44 -1.86
C HIS A 187 -16.74 -2.76 -3.11
N GLN A 188 -16.63 -1.43 -3.21
CA GLN A 188 -17.18 -0.69 -4.35
C GLN A 188 -16.08 -0.33 -5.35
N VAL A 189 -14.92 0.15 -4.86
CA VAL A 189 -13.87 0.71 -5.71
C VAL A 189 -12.57 -0.05 -5.54
N LEU A 190 -12.26 -0.92 -6.51
CA LEU A 190 -11.03 -1.73 -6.51
C LEU A 190 -9.76 -0.85 -6.53
N ALA A 191 -9.82 0.32 -7.19
CA ALA A 191 -8.70 1.27 -7.16
C ALA A 191 -8.37 1.72 -5.73
N ARG A 192 -9.39 1.99 -4.90
CA ARG A 192 -9.19 2.38 -3.50
C ARG A 192 -8.64 1.19 -2.70
N ARG A 193 -9.19 0.00 -2.91
CA ARG A 193 -8.72 -1.24 -2.27
C ARG A 193 -7.23 -1.49 -2.53
N ARG A 194 -6.79 -1.38 -3.80
CA ARG A 194 -5.39 -1.51 -4.19
C ARG A 194 -4.49 -0.53 -3.43
N ARG A 195 -4.87 0.76 -3.44
CA ARG A 195 -4.09 1.83 -2.77
C ARG A 195 -3.99 1.63 -1.25
N LEU A 196 -5.03 1.08 -0.61
CA LEU A 196 -4.99 0.74 0.81
C LEU A 196 -4.00 -0.39 1.12
N PHE A 197 -3.94 -1.44 0.28
CA PHE A 197 -2.98 -2.53 0.44
C PHE A 197 -1.55 -2.10 0.12
N GLU A 198 -1.35 -1.26 -0.90
CA GLU A 198 -0.04 -0.65 -1.18
C GLU A 198 0.45 0.23 -0.02
N ALA A 199 -0.45 1.00 0.59
CA ALA A 199 -0.13 1.77 1.79
C ALA A 199 0.19 0.89 3.00
N ALA A 200 -0.59 -0.19 3.22
CA ALA A 200 -0.29 -1.16 4.26
C ALA A 200 1.08 -1.82 4.06
N ARG A 201 1.45 -2.14 2.80
CA ARG A 201 2.76 -2.69 2.44
C ARG A 201 3.88 -1.73 2.83
N GLN A 202 3.77 -0.47 2.44
CA GLN A 202 4.77 0.56 2.72
C GLN A 202 4.99 0.72 4.22
N VAL A 203 3.91 0.94 4.98
CA VAL A 203 3.99 1.17 6.43
C VAL A 203 4.54 -0.08 7.15
N LEU A 204 4.17 -1.28 6.71
CA LEU A 204 4.69 -2.53 7.27
C LEU A 204 6.20 -2.69 7.03
N LEU A 205 6.69 -2.34 5.84
CA LEU A 205 8.11 -2.42 5.52
C LEU A 205 8.91 -1.44 6.38
N ASP A 206 8.40 -0.23 6.54
CA ASP A 206 9.04 0.84 7.33
C ASP A 206 9.13 0.44 8.79
N ALA A 207 8.02 -0.04 9.34
CA ALA A 207 7.97 -0.54 10.71
C ALA A 207 8.90 -1.73 10.92
N SER A 208 8.92 -2.70 9.99
CA SER A 208 9.79 -3.89 10.10
C SER A 208 11.28 -3.59 9.97
N ALA A 209 11.65 -2.51 9.27
CA ALA A 209 13.03 -2.05 9.16
C ALA A 209 13.49 -1.26 10.39
N ALA A 210 12.57 -0.52 11.02
CA ALA A 210 12.86 0.34 12.17
C ALA A 210 12.78 -0.37 13.52
N LEU A 211 11.95 -1.42 13.64
CA LEU A 211 11.60 -2.03 14.91
C LEU A 211 11.82 -3.56 14.89
N PRO A 212 12.25 -4.17 16.01
CA PRO A 212 12.23 -5.63 16.15
C PRO A 212 10.78 -6.09 16.33
N LEU A 213 10.15 -6.57 15.26
CA LEU A 213 8.77 -7.07 15.27
C LEU A 213 8.74 -8.61 15.29
N ASP A 214 7.58 -9.17 15.62
CA ASP A 214 7.34 -10.61 15.51
C ASP A 214 7.42 -11.07 14.05
N GLU A 215 8.36 -11.96 13.74
CA GLU A 215 8.68 -12.39 12.38
C GLU A 215 7.49 -13.10 11.72
N GLU A 216 6.79 -13.97 12.46
CA GLU A 216 5.60 -14.68 11.96
C GLU A 216 4.47 -13.68 11.62
N GLY A 217 4.19 -12.75 12.53
CA GLY A 217 3.18 -11.71 12.35
C GLY A 217 3.44 -10.78 11.16
N VAL A 218 4.71 -10.46 10.88
CA VAL A 218 5.12 -9.67 9.71
C VAL A 218 5.01 -10.50 8.43
N ALA A 219 5.52 -11.74 8.43
CA ALA A 219 5.52 -12.62 7.25
C ALA A 219 4.09 -12.91 6.74
N GLU A 220 3.16 -13.26 7.63
CA GLU A 220 1.76 -13.53 7.25
C GLU A 220 1.03 -12.28 6.74
N ARG A 221 1.33 -11.09 7.28
CA ARG A 221 0.80 -9.82 6.74
C ARG A 221 1.36 -9.53 5.35
N LYS A 222 2.67 -9.68 5.14
CA LYS A 222 3.32 -9.55 3.83
C LYS A 222 2.68 -10.49 2.81
N LYS A 223 2.53 -11.78 3.17
CA LYS A 223 1.91 -12.79 2.30
C LYS A 223 0.47 -12.46 1.96
N SER A 224 -0.32 -11.98 2.92
CA SER A 224 -1.69 -11.55 2.65
C SER A 224 -1.76 -10.35 1.72
N ILE A 225 -0.92 -9.33 1.91
CA ILE A 225 -0.89 -8.14 1.06
C ILE A 225 -0.48 -8.53 -0.38
N LEU A 226 0.55 -9.37 -0.50
CA LEU A 226 1.01 -9.92 -1.78
C LEU A 226 -0.12 -10.63 -2.53
N SER A 227 -0.82 -11.56 -1.86
CA SER A 227 -1.92 -12.32 -2.47
C SER A 227 -3.07 -11.39 -2.91
N GLU A 228 -3.41 -10.36 -2.13
CA GLU A 228 -4.44 -9.39 -2.49
C GLU A 228 -4.03 -8.53 -3.70
N ILE A 229 -2.81 -8.00 -3.73
CA ILE A 229 -2.35 -7.17 -4.86
C ILE A 229 -2.25 -8.00 -6.14
N LEU A 230 -1.67 -9.20 -6.07
CA LEU A 230 -1.61 -10.14 -7.21
C LEU A 230 -3.00 -10.41 -7.76
N ARG A 231 -3.99 -10.65 -6.90
CA ARG A 231 -5.36 -10.91 -7.34
C ARG A 231 -5.98 -9.69 -8.03
N LEU A 232 -5.75 -8.49 -7.48
CA LEU A 232 -6.18 -7.24 -8.08
C LEU A 232 -5.54 -7.03 -9.46
N ASP A 233 -4.22 -7.16 -9.59
CA ASP A 233 -3.52 -7.00 -10.88
C ASP A 233 -4.10 -7.91 -11.97
N ARG A 234 -4.44 -9.14 -11.60
CA ARG A 234 -5.06 -10.09 -12.53
C ARG A 234 -6.50 -9.73 -12.89
N PHE A 235 -7.28 -9.15 -11.97
CA PHE A 235 -8.60 -8.61 -12.32
C PHE A 235 -8.48 -7.44 -13.31
N GLU A 236 -7.52 -6.54 -13.09
CA GLU A 236 -7.25 -5.41 -13.98
C GLU A 236 -6.84 -5.91 -15.38
N ALA A 237 -5.91 -6.86 -15.44
CA ALA A 237 -5.46 -7.49 -16.69
C ALA A 237 -6.61 -8.18 -17.43
N ALA A 238 -7.54 -8.82 -16.70
CA ALA A 238 -8.74 -9.45 -17.25
C ALA A 238 -9.82 -8.45 -17.71
N GLY A 239 -9.59 -7.14 -17.59
CA GLY A 239 -10.49 -6.09 -18.09
C GLY A 239 -11.53 -5.60 -17.09
N VAL A 240 -11.32 -5.84 -15.79
CA VAL A 240 -12.12 -5.19 -14.72
C VAL A 240 -11.64 -3.75 -14.58
N ASP A 241 -12.57 -2.80 -14.67
CA ASP A 241 -12.28 -1.37 -14.49
C ASP A 241 -12.24 -1.06 -12.98
N PHE A 242 -11.16 -0.46 -12.52
CA PHE A 242 -10.94 -0.24 -11.08
C PHE A 242 -11.69 0.97 -10.52
N GLU A 243 -12.15 1.87 -11.39
CA GLU A 243 -12.84 3.12 -11.02
C GLU A 243 -14.37 2.99 -11.10
N VAL A 244 -14.88 1.85 -11.60
CA VAL A 244 -16.32 1.60 -11.77
C VAL A 244 -16.79 0.51 -10.82
N GLY A 245 -17.95 0.71 -10.18
CA GLY A 245 -18.54 -0.28 -9.26
C GLY A 245 -18.77 -1.65 -9.91
N LEU A 246 -18.43 -2.73 -9.20
CA LEU A 246 -18.43 -4.09 -9.75
C LEU A 246 -19.81 -4.58 -10.20
N ALA A 247 -20.88 -4.28 -9.46
CA ALA A 247 -22.24 -4.67 -9.83
C ALA A 247 -22.66 -4.06 -11.18
N HIS A 248 -22.33 -2.78 -11.39
CA HIS A 248 -22.60 -2.08 -12.64
C HIS A 248 -21.80 -2.68 -13.82
N GLN A 249 -20.53 -3.01 -13.60
CA GLN A 249 -19.70 -3.68 -14.61
C GLN A 249 -20.25 -5.06 -14.98
N ALA A 250 -20.74 -5.82 -13.99
CA ALA A 250 -21.37 -7.11 -14.24
C ALA A 250 -22.59 -6.94 -15.16
N ARG A 251 -23.48 -5.98 -14.87
CA ARG A 251 -24.65 -5.68 -15.70
C ARG A 251 -24.26 -5.26 -17.12
N ALA A 252 -23.26 -4.39 -17.25
CA ALA A 252 -22.76 -3.95 -18.55
C ALA A 252 -22.18 -5.12 -19.37
N ALA A 253 -21.42 -6.00 -18.74
CA ALA A 253 -20.83 -7.18 -19.39
C ALA A 253 -21.92 -8.18 -19.86
N VAL A 254 -22.94 -8.45 -19.04
CA VAL A 254 -24.09 -9.29 -19.43
C VAL A 254 -24.82 -8.70 -20.63
N THR A 255 -25.10 -7.39 -20.59
CA THR A 255 -25.83 -6.69 -21.66
C THR A 255 -25.07 -6.72 -23.00
N ARG A 256 -23.73 -6.67 -22.95
CA ARG A 256 -22.87 -6.69 -24.14
C ARG A 256 -22.49 -8.11 -24.60
N GLY A 257 -22.81 -9.15 -23.82
CA GLY A 257 -22.37 -10.52 -24.09
C GLY A 257 -20.85 -10.71 -23.90
N GLU A 258 -20.21 -9.90 -23.07
CA GLU A 258 -18.77 -9.96 -22.76
C GLU A 258 -18.52 -11.03 -21.68
N GLU A 259 -18.62 -12.32 -22.03
CA GLU A 259 -18.54 -13.45 -21.07
C GLU A 259 -17.25 -13.47 -20.24
N ALA A 260 -16.09 -13.28 -20.87
CA ALA A 260 -14.81 -13.29 -20.18
C ALA A 260 -14.72 -12.18 -19.11
N ARG A 261 -15.17 -10.98 -19.47
CA ARG A 261 -15.23 -9.84 -18.55
C ARG A 261 -16.25 -10.07 -17.45
N PHE A 262 -17.43 -10.60 -17.78
CA PHE A 262 -18.44 -10.94 -16.78
C PHE A 262 -17.91 -11.94 -15.75
N ARG A 263 -17.23 -13.02 -16.20
CA ARG A 263 -16.58 -14.00 -15.31
C ARG A 263 -15.54 -13.35 -14.40
N ALA A 264 -14.68 -12.48 -14.94
CA ALA A 264 -13.68 -11.75 -14.16
C ALA A 264 -14.32 -10.85 -13.10
N VAL A 265 -15.41 -10.14 -13.45
CA VAL A 265 -16.15 -9.30 -12.50
C VAL A 265 -16.84 -10.13 -11.42
N ILE A 266 -17.47 -11.26 -11.74
CA ILE A 266 -18.06 -12.15 -10.73
C ILE A 266 -16.98 -12.73 -9.81
N ALA A 267 -15.82 -13.10 -10.37
CA ALA A 267 -14.69 -13.55 -9.57
C ALA A 267 -14.19 -12.45 -8.61
N ALA A 268 -14.19 -11.18 -9.04
CA ALA A 268 -13.87 -10.03 -8.19
C ALA A 268 -14.92 -9.79 -7.10
N ILE A 269 -16.22 -9.86 -7.43
CA ILE A 269 -17.32 -9.74 -6.46
C ILE A 269 -17.22 -10.85 -5.41
N SER A 270 -16.93 -12.08 -5.81
CA SER A 270 -16.69 -13.20 -4.90
C SER A 270 -15.49 -12.97 -3.99
N HIS A 271 -14.35 -12.58 -4.56
CA HIS A 271 -13.14 -12.31 -3.80
C HIS A 271 -13.36 -11.25 -2.73
N VAL A 272 -14.00 -10.14 -3.09
CA VAL A 272 -14.25 -9.04 -2.16
C VAL A 272 -15.36 -9.40 -1.15
N GLY A 273 -16.40 -10.10 -1.59
CA GLY A 273 -17.50 -10.53 -0.73
C GLY A 273 -17.10 -11.52 0.35
N CYS A 274 -16.22 -12.47 0.03
CA CYS A 274 -15.70 -13.44 1.00
C CYS A 274 -14.76 -12.79 2.04
N GLY A 275 -14.11 -11.68 1.69
CA GLY A 275 -13.21 -10.94 2.59
C GLY A 275 -13.92 -9.97 3.54
N ALA A 276 -15.16 -9.58 3.24
CA ALA A 276 -15.94 -8.63 4.03
C ALA A 276 -16.76 -9.33 5.13
N ALA A 277 -17.05 -8.64 6.23
CA ALA A 277 -17.98 -9.13 7.25
C ALA A 277 -19.46 -9.16 6.80
N ASP A 278 -19.74 -8.85 5.54
CA ASP A 278 -21.07 -8.70 4.97
C ASP A 278 -21.62 -10.03 4.41
N THR A 279 -22.50 -10.65 5.19
CA THR A 279 -23.09 -11.95 4.86
C THR A 279 -24.01 -11.89 3.65
N ALA A 280 -24.75 -10.79 3.45
CA ALA A 280 -25.69 -10.65 2.33
C ALA A 280 -24.95 -10.60 0.99
N HIS A 281 -23.86 -9.82 0.93
CA HIS A 281 -23.03 -9.73 -0.27
C HIS A 281 -22.26 -11.02 -0.52
N ALA A 282 -21.66 -11.62 0.51
CA ALA A 282 -20.99 -12.91 0.39
C ALA A 282 -21.93 -13.99 -0.17
N ARG A 283 -23.19 -14.01 0.26
CA ARG A 283 -24.22 -14.92 -0.24
C ARG A 283 -24.53 -14.71 -1.72
N LEU A 284 -24.77 -13.47 -2.12
CA LEU A 284 -25.04 -13.14 -3.52
C LEU A 284 -23.83 -13.44 -4.41
N ALA A 285 -22.63 -13.14 -3.92
CA ALA A 285 -21.39 -13.43 -4.61
C ALA A 285 -21.19 -14.94 -4.80
N ARG A 286 -21.42 -15.76 -3.77
CA ARG A 286 -21.37 -17.23 -3.88
C ARG A 286 -22.40 -17.77 -4.88
N ARG A 287 -23.63 -17.27 -4.86
CA ARG A 287 -24.67 -17.66 -5.83
C ARG A 287 -24.26 -17.31 -7.26
N ALA A 288 -23.71 -16.12 -7.47
CA ALA A 288 -23.20 -15.70 -8.77
C ALA A 288 -22.03 -16.60 -9.22
N THR A 289 -21.08 -16.86 -8.32
CA THR A 289 -19.94 -17.73 -8.59
C THR A 289 -20.39 -19.14 -8.94
N HIS A 290 -21.31 -19.74 -8.16
CA HIS A 290 -21.84 -21.06 -8.46
C HIS A 290 -22.59 -21.10 -9.79
N ALA A 291 -23.35 -20.05 -10.12
CA ALA A 291 -24.07 -19.97 -11.40
C ALA A 291 -23.14 -19.88 -12.62
N VAL A 292 -21.95 -19.29 -12.45
CA VAL A 292 -20.99 -19.03 -13.54
C VAL A 292 -19.90 -20.09 -13.64
N PHE A 293 -19.40 -20.55 -12.50
CA PHE A 293 -18.24 -21.44 -12.38
C PHE A 293 -18.64 -22.86 -11.93
N GLY A 294 -19.86 -23.08 -11.44
CA GLY A 294 -20.26 -24.34 -10.82
C GLY A 294 -19.58 -24.54 -9.45
N ASP A 295 -19.25 -25.79 -9.11
CA ASP A 295 -18.51 -26.10 -7.89
C ASP A 295 -17.05 -25.68 -8.02
N VAL A 296 -16.68 -24.59 -7.33
CA VAL A 296 -15.32 -24.05 -7.33
C VAL A 296 -14.30 -25.03 -6.74
N ARG A 297 -14.73 -25.95 -5.86
CA ARG A 297 -13.86 -26.98 -5.28
C ARG A 297 -13.52 -28.08 -6.30
N ALA A 298 -14.29 -28.20 -7.38
CA ALA A 298 -14.07 -29.18 -8.43
C ALA A 298 -12.96 -28.76 -9.43
N PHE A 299 -12.47 -27.52 -9.37
CA PHE A 299 -11.35 -27.10 -10.21
C PHE A 299 -10.04 -27.76 -9.77
N GLY A 300 -9.50 -28.61 -10.64
CA GLY A 300 -8.18 -29.20 -10.46
C GLY A 300 -7.04 -28.20 -10.66
N ASP A 301 -5.83 -28.60 -10.26
CA ASP A 301 -4.61 -27.78 -10.38
C ASP A 301 -4.35 -27.28 -11.80
N GLU A 302 -4.67 -28.09 -12.82
CA GLU A 302 -4.40 -27.73 -14.21
C GLU A 302 -5.28 -26.55 -14.69
N ALA A 303 -6.54 -26.48 -14.25
CA ALA A 303 -7.40 -25.34 -14.59
C ALA A 303 -6.90 -24.04 -13.95
N ARG A 304 -6.34 -24.12 -12.73
CA ARG A 304 -5.69 -22.99 -12.06
C ARG A 304 -4.45 -22.54 -12.83
N ARG A 305 -3.59 -23.48 -13.22
CA ARG A 305 -2.37 -23.19 -14.00
C ARG A 305 -2.69 -22.55 -15.34
N ALA A 306 -3.65 -23.09 -16.09
CA ALA A 306 -4.09 -22.51 -17.36
C ALA A 306 -4.64 -21.08 -17.17
N SER A 307 -5.37 -20.83 -16.08
CA SER A 307 -5.81 -19.47 -15.74
C SER A 307 -4.63 -18.55 -15.42
N LEU A 308 -3.59 -19.01 -14.75
CA LEU A 308 -2.41 -18.18 -14.47
C LEU A 308 -1.60 -17.88 -15.74
N GLU A 309 -1.44 -18.86 -16.64
CA GLU A 309 -0.79 -18.66 -17.93
C GLU A 309 -1.48 -17.57 -18.74
N ARG A 310 -2.82 -17.61 -18.80
CA ARG A 310 -3.60 -16.59 -19.49
C ARG A 310 -3.48 -15.21 -18.84
N SER A 311 -3.46 -15.13 -17.51
CA SER A 311 -3.20 -13.86 -16.83
C SER A 311 -1.80 -13.31 -17.14
N ALA A 312 -0.79 -14.18 -17.28
CA ALA A 312 0.55 -13.77 -17.67
C ALA A 312 0.59 -13.19 -19.10
N GLU A 313 -0.16 -13.78 -20.03
CA GLU A 313 -0.31 -13.23 -21.38
C GLU A 313 -0.99 -11.86 -21.38
N GLU A 314 -2.04 -11.67 -20.58
CA GLU A 314 -2.76 -10.40 -20.47
C GLU A 314 -1.92 -9.30 -19.79
N GLN A 315 -1.15 -9.63 -18.75
CA GLN A 315 -0.36 -8.66 -17.98
C GLN A 315 1.02 -8.35 -18.61
N LEU A 316 1.72 -9.34 -19.15
CA LEU A 316 3.04 -9.17 -19.75
C LEU A 316 2.96 -8.90 -21.26
N GLY A 317 1.91 -9.39 -21.91
CA GLY A 317 1.73 -9.35 -23.37
C GLY A 317 2.19 -10.65 -24.05
N LEU A 318 1.47 -11.03 -25.11
CA LEU A 318 1.73 -12.25 -25.88
C LEU A 318 3.16 -12.33 -26.44
N ASP A 319 3.75 -11.19 -26.80
CA ASP A 319 5.13 -11.14 -27.31
C ASP A 319 6.13 -11.59 -26.25
N VAL A 320 5.99 -11.09 -25.01
CA VAL A 320 6.88 -11.43 -23.90
C VAL A 320 6.73 -12.90 -23.51
N THR A 321 5.50 -13.39 -23.36
CA THR A 321 5.27 -14.80 -23.01
C THR A 321 5.81 -15.75 -24.10
N SER A 322 5.66 -15.39 -25.38
CA SER A 322 6.24 -16.14 -26.50
C SER A 322 7.77 -16.13 -26.47
N ILE A 323 8.40 -15.00 -26.14
CA ILE A 323 9.86 -14.90 -26.02
C ILE A 323 10.35 -15.79 -24.88
N VAL A 324 9.71 -15.76 -23.72
CA VAL A 324 10.05 -16.60 -22.56
C VAL A 324 10.00 -18.08 -22.95
N ALA A 325 8.88 -18.54 -23.49
CA ALA A 325 8.72 -19.95 -23.89
C ALA A 325 9.80 -20.39 -24.89
N LYS A 326 10.08 -19.59 -25.92
CA LYS A 326 11.13 -19.87 -26.91
C LYS A 326 12.55 -19.82 -26.31
N ALA A 327 12.80 -18.94 -25.34
CA ALA A 327 14.11 -18.80 -24.72
C ALA A 327 14.41 -19.96 -23.77
N VAL A 328 13.45 -20.35 -22.94
CA VAL A 328 13.57 -21.52 -22.06
C VAL A 328 13.75 -22.80 -22.88
N ALA A 329 12.97 -22.99 -23.94
CA ALA A 329 13.12 -24.14 -24.83
C ALA A 329 14.53 -24.20 -25.47
N ARG A 330 15.04 -23.08 -25.98
CA ARG A 330 16.42 -22.99 -26.51
C ARG A 330 17.47 -23.26 -25.44
N GLY A 331 17.27 -22.75 -24.22
CA GLY A 331 18.14 -23.01 -23.08
C GLY A 331 18.17 -24.50 -22.73
N ARG A 332 17.02 -25.15 -22.71
CA ARG A 332 16.85 -26.59 -22.47
C ARG A 332 17.58 -27.43 -23.52
N ASP A 333 17.40 -27.11 -24.80
CA ASP A 333 18.10 -27.79 -25.90
C ASP A 333 19.62 -27.63 -25.77
N ARG A 334 20.09 -26.44 -25.37
CA ARG A 334 21.51 -26.18 -25.11
C ARG A 334 22.02 -27.02 -23.93
N ALA A 335 21.31 -27.04 -22.80
CA ALA A 335 21.69 -27.78 -21.59
C ALA A 335 21.69 -29.32 -21.81
N ALA A 336 20.84 -29.81 -22.71
CA ALA A 336 20.83 -31.21 -23.12
C ALA A 336 22.06 -31.58 -23.96
N ASN A 337 22.50 -30.69 -24.84
CA ASN A 337 23.54 -30.96 -25.85
C ASN A 337 24.94 -30.47 -25.47
N ALA A 338 25.08 -29.58 -24.49
CA ALA A 338 26.36 -29.00 -24.10
C ALA A 338 27.20 -29.97 -23.25
N PRO A 339 28.44 -30.28 -23.63
CA PRO A 339 29.37 -30.99 -22.75
C PRO A 339 29.84 -30.03 -21.65
N SER A 340 29.34 -30.22 -20.43
CA SER A 340 29.85 -29.51 -19.24
C SER A 340 30.93 -30.35 -18.54
N PRO A 341 32.10 -29.78 -18.21
CA PRO A 341 33.13 -30.47 -17.44
C PRO A 341 32.72 -30.75 -15.99
N ASP A 342 31.77 -29.97 -15.46
CA ASP A 342 31.19 -30.17 -14.13
C ASP A 342 29.79 -30.78 -14.25
N LYS A 343 29.67 -32.04 -13.82
CA LYS A 343 28.42 -32.81 -13.86
C LYS A 343 27.35 -32.24 -12.93
N ALA A 344 27.73 -31.65 -11.79
CA ALA A 344 26.78 -31.10 -10.83
C ALA A 344 26.12 -29.83 -11.39
N VAL A 345 26.92 -28.94 -11.98
CA VAL A 345 26.42 -27.73 -12.67
C VAL A 345 25.54 -28.11 -13.86
N ALA A 346 25.93 -29.12 -14.64
CA ALA A 346 25.13 -29.61 -15.77
C ALA A 346 23.77 -30.17 -15.33
N GLN A 347 23.74 -30.88 -14.20
CA GLN A 347 22.51 -31.41 -13.64
C GLN A 347 21.61 -30.29 -13.12
N ALA A 348 22.16 -29.34 -12.36
CA ALA A 348 21.42 -28.17 -11.89
C ALA A 348 20.85 -27.32 -13.04
N GLU A 349 21.61 -27.15 -14.13
CA GLU A 349 21.14 -26.43 -15.32
C GLU A 349 19.95 -27.14 -15.99
N ARG A 350 19.97 -28.48 -16.06
CA ARG A 350 18.86 -29.29 -16.60
C ARG A 350 17.63 -29.27 -15.70
N GLU A 351 17.81 -29.28 -14.40
CA GLU A 351 16.71 -29.19 -13.42
C GLU A 351 16.05 -27.80 -13.49
N TYR A 352 16.83 -26.73 -13.54
CA TYR A 352 16.34 -25.35 -13.64
C TYR A 352 15.58 -25.08 -14.94
N LEU A 353 16.03 -25.64 -16.06
CA LEU A 353 15.43 -25.50 -17.41
C LEU A 353 14.53 -26.69 -17.79
N SER A 354 14.00 -27.40 -16.80
CA SER A 354 13.11 -28.55 -16.98
C SER A 354 11.80 -28.17 -17.69
N GLU A 355 11.00 -29.18 -18.05
CA GLU A 355 9.67 -28.96 -18.63
C GLU A 355 8.77 -28.23 -17.64
N GLY A 356 8.03 -27.21 -18.10
CA GLY A 356 7.27 -26.32 -17.22
C GLY A 356 8.07 -25.14 -16.68
N ALA A 357 9.37 -25.04 -16.99
CA ALA A 357 10.19 -23.93 -16.50
C ALA A 357 9.69 -22.54 -16.99
N GLU A 358 9.17 -22.49 -18.20
CA GLU A 358 8.49 -21.31 -18.71
C GLU A 358 7.29 -20.90 -17.84
N ARG A 359 6.49 -21.86 -17.34
CA ARG A 359 5.30 -21.60 -16.51
C ARG A 359 5.68 -20.99 -15.18
N GLU A 360 6.63 -21.60 -14.46
CA GLU A 360 6.98 -21.10 -13.13
C GLU A 360 7.67 -19.73 -13.21
N LEU A 361 8.33 -19.39 -14.33
CA LEU A 361 8.88 -18.04 -14.54
C LEU A 361 7.76 -17.01 -14.76
N LEU A 362 6.74 -17.36 -15.55
CA LEU A 362 5.56 -16.52 -15.78
C LEU A 362 4.77 -16.30 -14.48
N PHE A 363 4.56 -17.35 -13.68
CA PHE A 363 3.84 -17.24 -12.40
C PHE A 363 4.60 -16.36 -11.40
N ALA A 364 5.92 -16.55 -11.29
CA ALA A 364 6.75 -15.67 -10.48
C ALA A 364 6.66 -14.22 -10.99
N SER A 365 6.65 -13.99 -12.31
CA SER A 365 6.58 -12.65 -12.91
C SER A 365 5.26 -11.94 -12.61
N LEU A 366 4.14 -12.67 -12.50
CA LEU A 366 2.86 -12.12 -12.05
C LEU A 366 2.94 -11.62 -10.60
N ALA A 367 3.59 -12.38 -9.71
CA ALA A 367 3.66 -12.08 -8.28
C ALA A 367 4.64 -10.93 -7.92
N VAL A 368 5.52 -10.53 -8.85
CA VAL A 368 6.57 -9.52 -8.60
C VAL A 368 5.99 -8.17 -8.16
N ASP A 369 4.97 -7.65 -8.84
CA ASP A 369 4.42 -6.31 -8.56
C ASP A 369 3.77 -6.24 -7.16
N GLY A 370 3.08 -7.32 -6.76
CA GLY A 370 2.56 -7.46 -5.41
C GLY A 370 3.66 -7.60 -4.34
N ALA A 371 4.78 -8.24 -4.67
CA ALA A 371 5.82 -8.60 -3.69
C ALA A 371 6.81 -7.46 -3.42
N PHE A 372 7.07 -6.64 -4.43
CA PHE A 372 8.18 -5.70 -4.40
C PHE A 372 7.75 -4.30 -4.87
N GLU A 373 8.33 -3.26 -4.28
CA GLU A 373 8.20 -1.87 -4.72
C GLU A 373 9.10 -1.59 -5.93
N LEU A 374 9.08 -2.48 -6.92
CA LEU A 374 9.85 -2.29 -8.14
C LEU A 374 9.17 -1.20 -8.97
N GLY A 375 9.93 -0.14 -9.23
CA GLY A 375 9.57 0.78 -10.29
C GLY A 375 8.30 1.61 -10.08
N GLY A 376 8.19 2.29 -8.93
CA GLY A 376 7.11 3.25 -8.66
C GLY A 376 6.81 4.18 -9.83
N THR A 377 5.52 4.54 -9.97
CA THR A 377 5.04 5.41 -11.07
C THR A 377 5.91 6.67 -11.18
N LEU A 378 6.52 6.81 -12.36
CA LEU A 378 7.38 7.94 -12.70
C LEU A 378 6.51 9.18 -12.78
N SER A 379 6.38 9.91 -11.67
CA SER A 379 5.73 11.21 -11.70
C SER A 379 6.67 12.22 -12.38
N PRO A 380 6.23 12.94 -13.42
CA PRO A 380 7.05 13.96 -14.06
C PRO A 380 7.51 15.00 -13.02
N VAL A 381 8.81 15.27 -12.96
CA VAL A 381 9.37 16.25 -12.02
C VAL A 381 9.14 17.64 -12.59
N ARG A 382 8.45 18.49 -11.81
CA ARG A 382 8.29 19.91 -12.14
C ARG A 382 9.49 20.68 -11.64
N VAL A 383 10.20 21.29 -12.56
CA VAL A 383 11.32 22.18 -12.24
C VAL A 383 10.77 23.58 -12.06
N VAL A 384 10.92 24.13 -10.85
CA VAL A 384 10.65 25.54 -10.58
C VAL A 384 11.84 26.33 -11.12
N THR A 385 11.58 27.19 -12.09
CA THR A 385 12.59 28.15 -12.59
C THR A 385 12.30 29.50 -11.95
N GLU A 386 13.28 30.04 -11.24
CA GLU A 386 13.21 31.40 -10.70
C GLU A 386 13.80 32.37 -11.71
N ARG A 387 12.97 33.28 -12.22
CA ARG A 387 13.43 34.40 -13.04
C ARG A 387 13.36 35.66 -12.19
N ARG A 388 14.52 36.23 -11.86
CA ARG A 388 14.62 37.52 -11.17
C ARG A 388 14.40 38.63 -12.17
N ARG A 389 13.41 39.49 -11.93
CA ARG A 389 13.13 40.68 -12.74
C ARG A 389 13.08 41.91 -11.84
N HIS A 390 13.71 42.97 -12.32
CA HIS A 390 13.61 44.29 -11.71
C HIS A 390 12.27 44.95 -12.10
N ARG A 391 11.41 45.22 -11.11
CA ARG A 391 10.14 45.95 -11.30
C ARG A 391 10.26 47.37 -10.78
N ARG A 392 9.88 48.35 -11.61
CA ARG A 392 9.80 49.78 -11.22
C ARG A 392 8.67 49.98 -10.22
N VAL A 393 8.92 50.73 -9.16
CA VAL A 393 7.93 51.03 -8.11
C VAL A 393 7.90 52.54 -7.82
N PRO A 394 6.72 53.09 -7.45
CA PRO A 394 6.58 54.54 -7.23
C PRO A 394 6.98 54.99 -5.80
N TYR A 395 7.50 54.09 -4.97
CA TYR A 395 7.87 54.36 -3.57
C TYR A 395 9.35 54.06 -3.33
N PRO A 396 9.97 54.65 -2.29
CA PRO A 396 11.38 54.41 -1.97
C PRO A 396 11.69 52.92 -1.79
N ALA A 397 12.65 52.42 -2.56
CA ALA A 397 13.16 51.05 -2.51
C ALA A 397 14.70 51.04 -2.39
N PRO A 398 15.31 49.92 -1.95
CA PRO A 398 16.77 49.85 -1.74
C PRO A 398 17.61 50.07 -3.01
N ALA A 399 17.06 49.78 -4.19
CA ALA A 399 17.74 49.94 -5.47
C ALA A 399 17.13 51.07 -6.30
N LEU A 400 17.99 51.80 -6.99
CA LEU A 400 17.67 52.94 -7.86
C LEU A 400 18.31 52.74 -9.23
N GLU A 401 17.54 52.93 -10.28
CA GLU A 401 18.03 52.94 -11.67
C GLU A 401 17.83 54.32 -12.29
N LEU A 402 18.71 54.67 -13.24
CA LEU A 402 18.57 55.86 -14.07
C LEU A 402 17.92 55.46 -15.39
N VAL A 403 16.77 56.06 -15.67
CA VAL A 403 15.98 55.82 -16.89
C VAL A 403 15.73 57.16 -17.57
N ALA A 404 15.60 57.19 -18.89
CA ALA A 404 15.13 58.38 -19.58
C ALA A 404 13.76 58.81 -19.04
N ALA A 405 13.61 60.11 -18.77
CA ALA A 405 12.34 60.73 -18.41
C ALA A 405 11.39 60.65 -19.62
N GLU A 406 10.18 60.14 -19.38
CA GLU A 406 9.18 59.93 -20.44
C GLU A 406 8.22 61.14 -20.54
N GLY A 407 8.09 61.93 -19.46
CA GLY A 407 7.17 63.06 -19.38
C GLY A 407 7.58 64.13 -18.37
N VAL A 408 6.75 65.16 -18.27
CA VAL A 408 6.98 66.33 -17.39
C VAL A 408 6.88 65.94 -15.91
N GLU A 409 6.07 64.93 -15.62
CA GLU A 409 5.91 64.29 -14.32
C GLU A 409 7.21 63.71 -13.73
N ASP A 410 8.23 63.50 -14.57
CA ASP A 410 9.52 62.91 -14.17
C ASP A 410 10.58 63.96 -13.78
N ILE A 411 10.28 65.25 -14.01
CA ILE A 411 11.18 66.36 -13.69
C ILE A 411 11.58 66.41 -12.20
N PRO A 412 10.69 66.13 -11.21
CA PRO A 412 11.06 66.16 -9.80
C PRO A 412 12.22 65.21 -9.45
N ASP A 413 12.29 64.06 -10.13
CA ASP A 413 13.29 63.02 -9.89
C ASP A 413 14.45 63.06 -10.89
N ALA A 414 14.45 64.05 -11.80
CA ALA A 414 15.42 64.20 -12.88
C ALA A 414 16.81 64.65 -12.40
N LEU A 415 17.82 64.22 -13.15
CA LEU A 415 19.19 64.70 -13.05
C LEU A 415 19.35 65.93 -13.95
N ILE A 416 19.19 67.11 -13.36
CA ILE A 416 19.30 68.38 -14.07
C ILE A 416 20.72 68.93 -13.88
N GLU A 417 21.55 68.78 -14.91
CA GLU A 417 22.91 69.36 -14.94
C GLU A 417 22.88 70.85 -15.32
N ASP A 418 22.11 71.20 -16.35
CA ASP A 418 21.85 72.59 -16.77
C ASP A 418 20.34 72.84 -16.92
N PRO A 419 19.73 73.67 -16.05
CA PRO A 419 18.31 73.99 -16.10
C PRO A 419 17.84 74.57 -17.43
N ARG A 420 18.73 75.21 -18.21
CA ARG A 420 18.39 75.81 -19.51
C ARG A 420 18.13 74.76 -20.58
N MET A 421 18.69 73.57 -20.41
CA MET A 421 18.61 72.47 -21.37
C MET A 421 17.47 71.50 -21.06
N LEU A 422 16.73 71.71 -19.97
CA LEU A 422 15.73 70.78 -19.43
C LEU A 422 14.68 70.39 -20.48
N VAL A 423 14.06 71.37 -21.15
CA VAL A 423 13.02 71.12 -22.16
C VAL A 423 13.60 70.37 -23.36
N LEU A 424 14.83 70.70 -23.78
CA LEU A 424 15.50 70.03 -24.90
C LEU A 424 15.90 68.60 -24.53
N GLN A 425 16.44 68.38 -23.33
CA GLN A 425 16.85 67.06 -22.85
C GLN A 425 15.63 66.15 -22.65
N LEU A 426 14.52 66.68 -22.14
CA LEU A 426 13.26 65.93 -22.05
C LEU A 426 12.72 65.59 -23.45
N ALA A 427 12.64 66.57 -24.35
CA ALA A 427 12.14 66.35 -25.71
C ALA A 427 13.02 65.41 -26.55
N THR A 428 14.32 65.32 -26.25
CA THR A 428 15.27 64.41 -26.92
C THR A 428 15.41 63.05 -26.22
N GLY A 429 14.68 62.80 -25.14
CA GLY A 429 14.76 61.56 -24.35
C GLY A 429 16.12 61.36 -23.66
N ARG A 430 16.88 62.44 -23.47
CA ARG A 430 18.22 62.45 -22.84
C ARG A 430 18.20 62.84 -21.37
N LEU A 431 17.10 63.42 -20.88
CA LEU A 431 16.94 63.72 -19.47
C LEU A 431 16.80 62.39 -18.70
N LEU A 432 17.69 62.12 -17.75
CA LEU A 432 17.61 60.92 -16.92
C LEU A 432 16.86 61.22 -15.62
N SER A 433 15.97 60.33 -15.23
CA SER A 433 15.23 60.35 -13.97
C SER A 433 15.60 59.16 -13.11
N ARG A 434 15.68 59.38 -11.80
CA ARG A 434 15.89 58.33 -10.80
C ARG A 434 14.58 57.57 -10.61
N ARG A 435 14.61 56.23 -10.68
CA ARG A 435 13.45 55.38 -10.44
C ARG A 435 13.79 54.28 -9.45
N TYR A 436 12.92 54.10 -8.46
CA TYR A 436 13.05 53.02 -7.49
C TYR A 436 12.67 51.69 -8.13
N VAL A 437 13.46 50.66 -7.82
CA VAL A 437 13.32 49.33 -8.40
C VAL A 437 13.30 48.29 -7.28
N LEU A 438 12.42 47.31 -7.40
CA LEU A 438 12.29 46.18 -6.49
C LEU A 438 12.54 44.89 -7.26
N GLU A 439 13.34 43.98 -6.69
CA GLU A 439 13.60 42.67 -7.28
C GLU A 439 12.39 41.77 -7.06
N GLU A 440 11.71 41.41 -8.14
CA GLU A 440 10.59 40.48 -8.16
C GLU A 440 11.07 39.12 -8.66
N VAL A 441 10.85 38.07 -7.87
CA VAL A 441 11.19 36.70 -8.24
C VAL A 441 9.96 36.06 -8.86
N GLU A 442 9.94 35.94 -10.18
CA GLU A 442 8.89 35.25 -10.89
C GLU A 442 9.20 33.74 -10.90
N ARG A 443 8.35 32.96 -10.25
CA ARG A 443 8.49 31.49 -10.18
C ARG A 443 7.60 30.86 -11.24
N SER A 444 8.20 30.31 -12.30
CA SER A 444 7.48 29.51 -13.29
C SER A 444 7.75 28.03 -13.07
N THR A 445 6.70 27.22 -12.96
CA THR A 445 6.78 25.76 -12.96
C THR A 445 6.70 25.25 -14.39
N ARG A 446 7.73 24.53 -14.86
CA ARG A 446 7.68 23.76 -16.10
C ARG A 446 7.81 22.28 -15.81
N VAL A 447 7.08 21.44 -16.56
CA VAL A 447 7.35 20.00 -16.61
C VAL A 447 8.65 19.83 -17.38
N ALA A 448 9.72 19.40 -16.70
CA ALA A 448 10.97 19.05 -17.37
C ALA A 448 10.92 17.56 -17.75
N MET A 449 11.35 17.25 -18.96
CA MET A 449 11.65 15.86 -19.35
C MET A 449 12.88 15.43 -18.55
N THR A 450 12.68 14.83 -17.39
CA THR A 450 13.77 14.32 -16.57
C THR A 450 14.07 12.87 -16.94
N SER A 451 15.34 12.49 -16.94
CA SER A 451 15.71 11.08 -17.09
C SER A 451 15.94 10.41 -15.74
N GLU A 452 15.75 9.10 -15.73
CA GLU A 452 16.02 8.23 -14.59
C GLU A 452 16.87 7.05 -15.04
N VAL A 453 17.83 6.70 -14.20
CA VAL A 453 18.68 5.52 -14.37
C VAL A 453 18.34 4.52 -13.29
N ARG A 454 17.99 3.29 -13.71
CA ARG A 454 17.87 2.14 -12.81
C ARG A 454 18.97 1.14 -13.13
N VAL A 455 19.65 0.66 -12.10
CA VAL A 455 20.70 -0.35 -12.22
C VAL A 455 20.32 -1.58 -11.41
N PHE A 456 19.99 -2.67 -12.08
CA PHE A 456 19.75 -3.97 -11.46
C PHE A 456 21.06 -4.75 -11.34
N VAL A 457 21.36 -5.21 -10.14
CA VAL A 457 22.53 -6.02 -9.86
C VAL A 457 22.04 -7.33 -9.28
N LEU A 458 22.20 -8.40 -10.05
CA LEU A 458 21.49 -9.66 -9.86
C LEU A 458 22.47 -10.75 -9.46
N ASP A 459 22.28 -11.32 -8.28
CA ASP A 459 23.12 -12.39 -7.76
C ASP A 459 22.95 -13.66 -8.61
N GLY A 460 24.04 -14.08 -9.25
CA GLY A 460 24.13 -15.22 -10.14
C GLY A 460 24.83 -16.43 -9.50
N SER A 461 24.98 -16.45 -8.19
CA SER A 461 25.65 -17.51 -7.45
C SER A 461 24.89 -18.84 -7.44
N GLY A 462 25.57 -19.92 -7.03
CA GLY A 462 24.97 -21.26 -6.97
C GLY A 462 23.85 -21.40 -5.94
N SER A 463 23.88 -20.65 -4.84
CA SER A 463 22.84 -20.60 -3.80
C SER A 463 21.53 -19.98 -4.29
N MET A 464 21.57 -19.26 -5.42
CA MET A 464 20.38 -18.75 -6.10
C MET A 464 19.66 -19.79 -6.95
N LEU A 465 20.14 -21.04 -7.06
CA LEU A 465 19.46 -22.06 -7.86
C LEU A 465 18.07 -22.43 -7.26
N GLY A 466 17.11 -22.73 -8.13
CA GLY A 466 15.73 -23.04 -7.74
C GLY A 466 14.83 -21.80 -7.66
N PRO A 467 13.88 -21.74 -6.70
CA PRO A 467 12.89 -20.66 -6.61
C PRO A 467 13.51 -19.25 -6.47
N ARG A 468 14.62 -19.10 -5.74
CA ARG A 468 15.32 -17.81 -5.56
C ARG A 468 15.72 -17.20 -6.90
N GLY A 469 16.45 -17.95 -7.72
CA GLY A 469 16.91 -17.52 -9.04
C GLY A 469 15.75 -17.34 -10.02
N ARG A 470 14.68 -18.12 -9.87
CA ARG A 470 13.46 -17.96 -10.68
C ARG A 470 12.77 -16.63 -10.42
N VAL A 471 12.61 -16.26 -9.15
CA VAL A 471 12.02 -14.97 -8.75
C VAL A 471 12.93 -13.81 -9.14
N ARG A 472 14.26 -13.95 -8.97
CA ARG A 472 15.25 -12.96 -9.46
C ARG A 472 15.07 -12.68 -10.96
N ASP A 473 14.99 -13.73 -11.77
CA ASP A 473 14.86 -13.60 -13.22
C ASP A 473 13.47 -13.05 -13.60
N ALA A 474 12.42 -13.48 -12.89
CA ALA A 474 11.06 -12.96 -13.05
C ALA A 474 10.98 -11.45 -12.76
N MET A 475 11.67 -10.95 -11.74
CA MET A 475 11.74 -9.51 -11.44
C MET A 475 12.31 -8.73 -12.62
N LEU A 476 13.40 -9.20 -13.23
CA LEU A 476 13.98 -8.55 -14.39
C LEU A 476 13.05 -8.64 -15.61
N VAL A 477 12.40 -9.79 -15.85
CA VAL A 477 11.44 -9.96 -16.96
C VAL A 477 10.25 -9.01 -16.81
N ALA A 478 9.66 -8.89 -15.62
CA ALA A 478 8.54 -7.98 -15.35
C ALA A 478 8.93 -6.50 -15.57
N GLU A 479 10.12 -6.10 -15.12
CA GLU A 479 10.64 -4.74 -15.34
C GLU A 479 10.94 -4.47 -16.81
N LEU A 480 11.53 -5.43 -17.54
CA LEU A 480 11.79 -5.31 -18.97
C LEU A 480 10.48 -5.23 -19.77
N ALA A 481 9.47 -6.02 -19.44
CA ALA A 481 8.15 -5.95 -20.07
C ALA A 481 7.49 -4.59 -19.84
N THR A 482 7.58 -4.06 -18.63
CA THR A 482 7.08 -2.71 -18.30
C THR A 482 7.84 -1.62 -19.03
N LEU A 483 9.17 -1.72 -19.11
CA LEU A 483 10.01 -0.79 -19.87
C LEU A 483 9.68 -0.84 -21.36
N MET A 484 9.49 -2.02 -21.95
CA MET A 484 9.09 -2.17 -23.35
C MET A 484 7.80 -1.42 -23.65
N ARG A 485 6.75 -1.58 -22.83
CA ARG A 485 5.48 -0.87 -23.01
C ARG A 485 5.66 0.65 -22.97
N ARG A 486 6.46 1.16 -22.03
CA ARG A 486 6.76 2.61 -21.92
C ARG A 486 7.56 3.15 -23.11
N LEU A 487 8.53 2.38 -23.60
CA LEU A 487 9.31 2.75 -24.77
C LEU A 487 8.46 2.76 -26.05
N LEU A 488 7.40 1.95 -26.11
CA LEU A 488 6.42 1.94 -27.21
C LEU A 488 5.38 3.06 -27.09
N SER A 489 4.95 3.44 -25.88
CA SER A 489 3.95 4.50 -25.67
C SER A 489 4.51 5.92 -25.92
N GLY A 490 5.82 6.11 -25.81
CA GLY A 490 6.47 7.40 -26.02
C GLY A 490 6.32 8.36 -24.82
N ASP A 491 6.32 7.83 -23.60
CA ASP A 491 6.13 8.60 -22.36
C ASP A 491 7.15 9.75 -22.18
N LEU A 492 6.74 10.77 -21.43
CA LEU A 492 7.50 12.00 -21.15
C LEU A 492 8.75 11.79 -20.25
N VAL A 493 9.02 10.57 -19.75
CA VAL A 493 10.16 10.29 -18.87
C VAL A 493 11.08 9.28 -19.53
N ARG A 494 12.34 9.66 -19.78
CA ARG A 494 13.36 8.76 -20.34
C ARG A 494 13.92 7.87 -19.23
N CYS A 495 13.43 6.64 -19.13
CA CYS A 495 13.97 5.64 -18.22
C CYS A 495 15.03 4.80 -18.96
N SER A 496 16.27 4.80 -18.48
CA SER A 496 17.30 3.85 -18.92
C SER A 496 17.49 2.78 -17.85
N LEU A 497 17.33 1.51 -18.24
CA LEU A 497 17.58 0.38 -17.36
C LEU A 497 18.94 -0.23 -17.70
N TYR A 498 19.75 -0.44 -16.68
CA TYR A 498 20.99 -1.19 -16.75
C TYR A 498 20.83 -2.44 -15.90
N PHE A 499 21.38 -3.57 -16.34
CA PHE A 499 21.48 -4.73 -15.47
C PHE A 499 22.80 -5.46 -15.64
N ALA A 500 23.25 -6.12 -14.57
CA ALA A 500 24.38 -7.03 -14.59
C ALA A 500 24.12 -8.18 -13.62
N PHE A 501 24.55 -9.38 -14.02
CA PHE A 501 24.67 -10.50 -13.09
C PHE A 501 26.05 -10.46 -12.43
N PHE A 502 26.15 -10.86 -11.16
CA PHE A 502 27.42 -10.97 -10.46
C PHE A 502 27.55 -12.34 -9.79
N ASN A 503 28.78 -12.82 -9.68
CA ASN A 503 29.14 -13.95 -8.84
C ASN A 503 30.36 -13.53 -7.98
N GLU A 504 31.52 -14.15 -8.12
CA GLU A 504 32.80 -13.61 -7.60
C GLU A 504 33.23 -12.36 -8.37
N GLU A 505 32.80 -12.22 -9.63
CA GLU A 505 33.04 -11.04 -10.45
C GLU A 505 31.72 -10.47 -10.99
N VAL A 506 31.70 -9.17 -11.27
CA VAL A 506 30.55 -8.53 -11.92
C VAL A 506 30.62 -8.74 -13.43
N GLY A 507 29.60 -9.37 -13.99
CA GLY A 507 29.48 -9.61 -15.42
C GLY A 507 29.31 -8.34 -16.25
N PRO A 508 29.17 -8.47 -17.58
CA PRO A 508 28.99 -7.33 -18.46
C PRO A 508 27.69 -6.58 -18.16
N VAL A 509 27.79 -5.26 -18.00
CA VAL A 509 26.62 -4.38 -17.79
C VAL A 509 25.90 -4.18 -19.11
N VAL A 510 24.61 -4.53 -19.15
CA VAL A 510 23.74 -4.38 -20.31
C VAL A 510 22.87 -3.15 -20.13
N LYS A 511 22.92 -2.21 -21.08
CA LYS A 511 22.01 -1.04 -21.14
C LYS A 511 20.81 -1.36 -22.03
N ILE A 512 19.62 -1.04 -21.55
CA ILE A 512 18.34 -1.18 -22.26
C ILE A 512 17.69 0.19 -22.42
N ASP A 513 17.63 0.63 -23.67
CA ASP A 513 17.00 1.90 -24.09
C ASP A 513 16.12 1.76 -25.34
N SER A 514 15.87 0.53 -25.80
CA SER A 514 14.95 0.25 -26.91
C SER A 514 14.17 -1.05 -26.70
N PRO A 515 12.95 -1.18 -27.27
CA PRO A 515 12.16 -2.40 -27.18
C PRO A 515 12.89 -3.65 -27.66
N LYS A 516 13.64 -3.54 -28.77
CA LYS A 516 14.42 -4.66 -29.34
C LYS A 516 15.52 -5.15 -28.41
N LEU A 517 16.18 -4.24 -27.69
CA LEU A 517 17.19 -4.62 -26.70
C LEU A 517 16.55 -5.30 -25.50
N ALA A 518 15.36 -4.85 -25.08
CA ALA A 518 14.61 -5.49 -24.01
C ALA A 518 14.14 -6.91 -24.39
N GLU A 519 13.62 -7.13 -25.60
CA GLU A 519 13.28 -8.47 -26.11
C GLU A 519 14.49 -9.42 -26.08
N LYS A 520 15.64 -8.93 -26.55
CA LYS A 520 16.88 -9.70 -26.54
C LYS A 520 17.32 -10.01 -25.09
N ALA A 521 17.24 -9.03 -24.20
CA ALA A 521 17.58 -9.22 -22.80
C ALA A 521 16.66 -10.24 -22.11
N ILE A 522 15.35 -10.21 -22.35
CA ILE A 522 14.41 -11.23 -21.83
C ILE A 522 14.83 -12.61 -22.33
N ALA A 523 15.12 -12.75 -23.62
CA ALA A 523 15.57 -14.03 -24.18
C ALA A 523 16.89 -14.52 -23.56
N ASP A 524 17.85 -13.62 -23.34
CA ASP A 524 19.17 -13.95 -22.77
C ASP A 524 19.09 -14.25 -21.27
N VAL A 525 18.16 -13.66 -20.53
CA VAL A 525 17.92 -13.99 -19.11
C VAL A 525 17.33 -15.39 -18.99
N CYS A 526 16.31 -15.71 -19.79
CA CYS A 526 15.57 -16.96 -19.67
C CYS A 526 16.33 -18.19 -20.21
N ALA A 527 17.36 -18.01 -21.04
CA ALA A 527 18.07 -19.10 -21.71
C ALA A 527 19.30 -19.63 -20.96
N TYR A 528 19.77 -18.92 -19.92
CA TYR A 528 21.04 -19.21 -19.27
C TYR A 528 20.93 -19.31 -17.75
N VAL A 529 21.48 -20.40 -17.20
CA VAL A 529 21.65 -20.56 -15.76
C VAL A 529 22.95 -19.88 -15.33
N ARG A 530 22.92 -19.27 -14.15
CA ARG A 530 24.08 -18.60 -13.53
C ARG A 530 24.54 -19.42 -12.34
N THR A 531 25.85 -19.56 -12.18
CA THR A 531 26.50 -20.26 -11.06
C THR A 531 27.81 -19.55 -10.66
N GLY A 532 28.30 -19.82 -9.45
CA GLY A 532 29.56 -19.28 -8.92
C GLY A 532 29.45 -18.86 -7.44
N GLY A 533 30.49 -18.19 -6.92
CA GLY A 533 30.48 -17.53 -5.61
C GLY A 533 29.77 -16.18 -5.62
N THR A 534 29.92 -15.37 -4.57
CA THR A 534 29.16 -14.13 -4.37
C THR A 534 30.01 -13.00 -3.77
N ASP A 535 30.16 -11.89 -4.49
CA ASP A 535 30.74 -10.63 -3.99
C ASP A 535 29.75 -9.46 -4.16
N ILE A 536 28.95 -9.22 -3.12
CA ILE A 536 27.96 -8.15 -3.09
C ILE A 536 28.62 -6.76 -3.13
N GLN A 537 29.78 -6.60 -2.48
CA GLN A 537 30.44 -5.31 -2.37
C GLN A 537 30.98 -4.85 -3.72
N ALA A 538 31.67 -5.72 -4.46
CA ALA A 538 32.14 -5.43 -5.80
C ALA A 538 30.97 -5.10 -6.75
N ALA A 539 29.84 -5.80 -6.60
CA ALA A 539 28.64 -5.58 -7.36
C ALA A 539 28.04 -4.17 -7.15
N LEU A 540 27.94 -3.72 -5.89
CA LEU A 540 27.47 -2.36 -5.56
C LEU A 540 28.43 -1.28 -6.06
N LEU A 541 29.74 -1.44 -5.88
CA LEU A 541 30.74 -0.49 -6.37
C LEU A 541 30.66 -0.34 -7.89
N LYS A 542 30.51 -1.45 -8.62
CA LYS A 542 30.34 -1.41 -10.08
C LYS A 542 29.06 -0.70 -10.49
N ALA A 543 27.97 -0.87 -9.75
CA ALA A 543 26.72 -0.17 -10.00
C ALA A 543 26.88 1.35 -9.83
N PHE A 544 27.63 1.78 -8.81
CA PHE A 544 27.94 3.19 -8.59
C PHE A 544 28.76 3.78 -9.73
N ASP A 545 29.71 3.04 -10.31
CA ASP A 545 30.46 3.47 -11.50
C ASP A 545 29.53 3.65 -12.72
N VAL A 546 28.52 2.78 -12.89
CA VAL A 546 27.51 2.91 -13.96
C VAL A 546 26.69 4.17 -13.76
N VAL A 547 26.24 4.45 -12.54
CA VAL A 547 25.51 5.69 -12.21
C VAL A 547 26.38 6.93 -12.45
N ALA A 548 27.64 6.90 -12.00
CA ALA A 548 28.58 7.99 -12.23
C ALA A 548 28.79 8.26 -13.73
N SER A 549 28.93 7.20 -14.52
CA SER A 549 29.03 7.28 -15.98
C SER A 549 27.76 7.83 -16.63
N ALA A 550 26.59 7.39 -16.16
CA ALA A 550 25.31 7.89 -16.67
C ALA A 550 25.13 9.37 -16.37
N ARG A 551 25.50 9.84 -15.17
CA ARG A 551 25.47 11.27 -14.79
C ARG A 551 26.35 12.14 -15.68
N VAL A 552 27.52 11.65 -16.09
CA VAL A 552 28.40 12.39 -17.01
C VAL A 552 27.77 12.51 -18.40
N ASN A 553 27.07 11.47 -18.85
CA ASN A 553 26.51 11.40 -20.20
C ASN A 553 25.12 12.04 -20.31
N ASP A 554 24.36 12.11 -19.21
CA ASP A 554 22.99 12.61 -19.18
C ASP A 554 22.85 13.78 -18.22
N LYS A 555 22.75 14.99 -18.79
CA LYS A 555 22.61 16.24 -18.04
C LYS A 555 21.22 16.45 -17.46
N ASP A 556 20.22 15.69 -17.94
CA ASP A 556 18.83 15.77 -17.49
C ASP A 556 18.51 14.68 -16.45
N LEU A 557 19.54 13.96 -15.96
CA LEU A 557 19.42 12.92 -14.95
C LEU A 557 18.92 13.51 -13.63
N ALA A 558 17.68 13.19 -13.29
CA ALA A 558 17.05 13.70 -12.07
C ALA A 558 17.22 12.77 -10.87
N ARG A 559 17.38 11.47 -11.10
CA ARG A 559 17.58 10.48 -10.04
C ARG A 559 18.17 9.18 -10.56
N ALA A 560 18.82 8.46 -9.66
CA ALA A 560 19.34 7.13 -9.91
C ALA A 560 18.88 6.16 -8.81
N GLN A 561 18.61 4.91 -9.20
CA GLN A 561 18.27 3.83 -8.28
C GLN A 561 19.11 2.60 -8.60
N VAL A 562 19.73 2.01 -7.58
CA VAL A 562 20.39 0.71 -7.66
C VAL A 562 19.48 -0.30 -6.95
N VAL A 563 19.15 -1.40 -7.63
CA VAL A 563 18.37 -2.50 -7.07
C VAL A 563 19.27 -3.73 -7.02
N LEU A 564 19.67 -4.13 -5.81
CA LEU A 564 20.42 -5.34 -5.55
C LEU A 564 19.46 -6.49 -5.27
N VAL A 565 19.59 -7.60 -6.00
CA VAL A 565 18.86 -8.85 -5.72
C VAL A 565 19.87 -9.90 -5.31
N THR A 566 19.76 -10.45 -4.10
CA THR A 566 20.74 -11.37 -3.49
C THR A 566 20.08 -12.38 -2.57
N ASP A 567 20.77 -13.48 -2.26
CA ASP A 567 20.37 -14.40 -1.20
C ASP A 567 20.69 -13.89 0.21
N GLY A 568 21.49 -12.82 0.31
CA GLY A 568 21.82 -12.15 1.57
C GLY A 568 23.00 -12.75 2.35
N GLU A 569 23.66 -13.80 1.87
CA GLU A 569 24.64 -14.56 2.67
C GLU A 569 26.03 -13.93 2.73
N SER A 570 26.41 -13.09 1.75
CA SER A 570 27.75 -12.50 1.69
C SER A 570 27.91 -11.27 2.60
N ALA A 571 29.04 -11.19 3.31
CA ALA A 571 29.37 -10.08 4.20
C ALA A 571 29.72 -8.81 3.40
N ILE A 572 29.39 -7.65 3.96
CA ILE A 572 29.69 -6.34 3.35
C ILE A 572 30.38 -5.40 4.34
N ASP A 573 31.31 -4.59 3.85
CA ASP A 573 31.78 -3.41 4.57
C ASP A 573 30.81 -2.24 4.30
N GLU A 574 29.87 -2.07 5.22
CA GLU A 574 28.83 -1.04 5.14
C GLU A 574 29.43 0.39 5.05
N ALA A 575 30.53 0.66 5.75
CA ALA A 575 31.15 1.99 5.76
C ALA A 575 31.78 2.31 4.41
N ALA A 576 32.45 1.33 3.78
CA ALA A 576 33.02 1.47 2.45
C ALA A 576 31.95 1.71 1.39
N VAL A 577 30.84 0.97 1.43
CA VAL A 577 29.70 1.13 0.50
C VAL A 577 29.05 2.50 0.63
N VAL A 578 28.84 2.98 1.86
CA VAL A 578 28.29 4.32 2.11
C VAL A 578 29.22 5.39 1.57
N ALA A 579 30.53 5.29 1.84
CA ALA A 579 31.51 6.26 1.33
C ALA A 579 31.53 6.32 -0.20
N ALA A 580 31.53 5.15 -0.87
CA ALA A 580 31.50 5.08 -2.33
C ALA A 580 30.21 5.66 -2.93
N ARG A 581 29.07 5.41 -2.29
CA ARG A 581 27.78 5.97 -2.69
C ARG A 581 27.76 7.50 -2.58
N GLU A 582 28.21 8.05 -1.46
CA GLU A 582 28.20 9.50 -1.23
C GLU A 582 29.06 10.24 -2.28
N LEU A 583 30.19 9.66 -2.71
CA LEU A 583 31.03 10.18 -3.80
C LEU A 583 30.29 10.28 -5.15
N VAL A 584 29.37 9.34 -5.41
CA VAL A 584 28.59 9.30 -6.65
C VAL A 584 27.29 10.10 -6.58
N SER A 585 26.70 10.23 -5.39
CA SER A 585 25.42 10.92 -5.20
C SER A 585 25.47 12.38 -5.69
N GLY A 586 26.44 13.19 -5.25
CA GLY A 586 26.55 14.59 -5.68
C GLY A 586 25.19 15.32 -5.61
N ASP A 587 24.79 15.99 -6.71
CA ASP A 587 23.49 16.66 -6.83
C ASP A 587 22.33 15.75 -7.28
N VAL A 588 22.59 14.47 -7.59
CA VAL A 588 21.60 13.51 -8.09
C VAL A 588 21.27 12.49 -6.99
N PRO A 589 20.02 12.47 -6.47
CA PRO A 589 19.62 11.47 -5.48
C PRO A 589 19.87 10.04 -5.98
N LEU A 590 20.66 9.28 -5.21
CA LEU A 590 21.00 7.87 -5.47
C LEU A 590 20.44 6.98 -4.35
N GLY A 591 19.37 6.24 -4.64
CA GLY A 591 18.80 5.25 -3.73
C GLY A 591 19.36 3.86 -3.98
N VAL A 592 19.75 3.14 -2.91
CA VAL A 592 20.12 1.71 -2.96
C VAL A 592 19.00 0.91 -2.31
N SER A 593 18.29 0.14 -3.13
CA SER A 593 17.24 -0.79 -2.73
C SER A 593 17.77 -2.23 -2.76
N VAL A 594 17.29 -3.05 -1.84
CA VAL A 594 17.72 -4.44 -1.69
C VAL A 594 16.51 -5.37 -1.69
N VAL A 595 16.63 -6.47 -2.43
CA VAL A 595 15.73 -7.61 -2.39
C VAL A 595 16.51 -8.83 -1.97
N ALA A 596 16.25 -9.29 -0.76
CA ALA A 596 16.85 -10.44 -0.11
C ALA A 596 15.91 -11.65 -0.27
N LEU A 597 16.41 -12.70 -0.93
CA LEU A 597 15.66 -13.90 -1.29
C LEU A 597 16.15 -15.08 -0.45
N GLY A 598 15.33 -15.55 0.48
CA GLY A 598 15.60 -16.70 1.33
C GLY A 598 16.24 -16.37 2.68
N ALA A 599 17.26 -15.52 2.74
CA ALA A 599 17.87 -15.07 4.01
C ALA A 599 17.99 -13.54 4.12
N GLU A 600 17.89 -13.00 5.34
CA GLU A 600 18.11 -11.58 5.61
C GLU A 600 19.60 -11.26 5.81
N ASN A 601 19.97 -10.02 5.46
CA ASN A 601 21.30 -9.46 5.67
C ASN A 601 21.19 -8.18 6.53
N PRO A 602 21.58 -8.23 7.82
CA PRO A 602 21.42 -7.09 8.73
C PRO A 602 22.13 -5.82 8.28
N ALA A 603 23.30 -5.93 7.63
CA ALA A 603 24.06 -4.78 7.16
C ALA A 603 23.37 -4.09 5.97
N LEU A 604 22.86 -4.85 5.01
CA LEU A 604 22.06 -4.30 3.91
C LEU A 604 20.75 -3.68 4.40
N ARG A 605 20.10 -4.30 5.40
CA ARG A 605 18.90 -3.75 6.04
C ARG A 605 19.20 -2.42 6.73
N GLY A 606 20.32 -2.34 7.47
CA GLY A 606 20.79 -1.11 8.12
C GLY A 606 21.10 0.02 7.13
N LEU A 607 21.74 -0.32 6.00
CA LEU A 607 22.01 0.62 4.90
C LEU A 607 20.72 1.24 4.35
N VAL A 608 19.70 0.42 4.07
CA VAL A 608 18.41 0.91 3.58
C VAL A 608 17.70 1.75 4.65
N ALA A 609 17.63 1.28 5.89
CA ALA A 609 16.94 1.98 6.98
C ALA A 609 17.49 3.41 7.17
N ARG A 610 18.81 3.61 7.09
CA ARG A 610 19.42 4.94 7.19
C ARG A 610 19.14 5.84 5.99
N GLN A 611 19.06 5.30 4.77
CA GLN A 611 18.63 6.05 3.58
C GLN A 611 17.20 6.55 3.74
N ARG A 612 16.29 5.66 4.20
CA ARG A 612 14.89 6.02 4.44
C ARG A 612 14.73 7.06 5.54
N ALA A 613 15.51 6.98 6.62
CA ALA A 613 15.52 7.99 7.67
C ALA A 613 15.96 9.39 7.16
N LYS A 614 16.73 9.47 6.07
CA LYS A 614 17.07 10.72 5.37
C LYS A 614 15.97 11.19 4.40
N GLY A 615 14.87 10.45 4.26
CA GLY A 615 13.79 10.73 3.30
C GLY A 615 14.09 10.25 1.87
N GLU A 616 15.11 9.41 1.69
CA GLU A 616 15.48 8.88 0.38
C GLU A 616 14.58 7.69 -0.01
N ARG A 617 14.36 7.51 -1.32
CA ARG A 617 13.59 6.38 -1.85
C ARG A 617 14.47 5.14 -1.93
N ALA A 618 14.41 4.30 -0.89
CA ALA A 618 15.06 3.00 -0.81
C ALA A 618 14.13 2.00 -0.10
N PHE A 619 14.23 0.73 -0.46
CA PHE A 619 13.44 -0.34 0.17
C PHE A 619 14.31 -1.57 0.45
N TYR A 620 13.90 -2.34 1.46
CA TYR A 620 14.48 -3.62 1.80
C TYR A 620 13.34 -4.63 1.81
N HIS A 621 13.29 -5.50 0.79
CA HIS A 621 12.34 -6.59 0.76
C HIS A 621 13.03 -7.89 1.15
N PHE A 622 12.40 -8.62 2.06
CA PHE A 622 12.76 -9.98 2.39
C PHE A 622 11.59 -10.89 2.06
N VAL A 623 11.88 -11.99 1.37
CA VAL A 623 10.93 -13.05 1.03
C VAL A 623 11.56 -14.39 1.37
N ASP A 624 10.87 -15.17 2.21
CA ASP A 624 11.32 -16.50 2.62
C ASP A 624 11.16 -17.55 1.51
N ASP A 625 11.89 -18.68 1.63
CA ASP A 625 11.89 -19.74 0.61
C ASP A 625 10.51 -20.36 0.37
N ALA A 626 9.65 -20.42 1.40
CA ALA A 626 8.30 -20.96 1.26
C ALA A 626 7.42 -20.05 0.39
N THR A 627 7.56 -18.73 0.56
CA THR A 627 6.86 -17.73 -0.25
C THR A 627 7.43 -17.70 -1.66
N LEU A 628 8.75 -17.83 -1.84
CA LEU A 628 9.37 -17.95 -3.16
C LEU A 628 8.87 -19.18 -3.92
N ALA A 629 8.78 -20.33 -3.25
CA ALA A 629 8.18 -21.52 -3.83
C ALA A 629 6.72 -21.27 -4.25
N ALA A 630 5.94 -20.59 -3.40
CA ALA A 630 4.55 -20.26 -3.69
C ALA A 630 4.37 -19.27 -4.87
N MET A 631 5.33 -18.37 -5.09
CA MET A 631 5.35 -17.48 -6.27
C MET A 631 5.59 -18.29 -7.55
N VAL A 632 6.49 -19.26 -7.48
CA VAL A 632 6.94 -20.08 -8.61
C VAL A 632 5.86 -21.09 -9.00
N ASP A 633 5.27 -21.80 -8.03
CA ASP A 633 4.23 -22.80 -8.31
C ASP A 633 2.83 -22.19 -8.58
N GLY A 634 2.66 -20.90 -8.33
CA GLY A 634 1.40 -20.16 -8.52
C GLY A 634 0.38 -20.33 -7.39
N SER A 635 0.75 -20.92 -6.25
CA SER A 635 -0.14 -21.18 -5.11
C SER A 635 -0.45 -19.95 -4.23
N LEU A 636 0.20 -18.81 -4.48
CA LEU A 636 -0.16 -17.53 -3.85
C LEU A 636 -1.53 -17.01 -4.26
N ASP A 637 -1.94 -17.32 -5.48
CA ASP A 637 -3.24 -16.99 -6.00
C ASP A 637 -4.26 -18.00 -5.46
N GLY A 638 -5.31 -17.49 -4.80
CA GLY A 638 -6.33 -18.32 -4.15
C GLY A 638 -6.99 -19.35 -5.08
N ALA A 639 -7.81 -20.23 -4.50
CA ALA A 639 -8.28 -21.45 -5.16
C ALA A 639 -9.07 -21.28 -6.48
N MET A 640 -9.65 -20.11 -6.76
CA MET A 640 -10.58 -19.92 -7.89
C MET A 640 -9.87 -19.41 -9.16
N PRO A 641 -9.97 -20.09 -10.31
CA PRO A 641 -9.46 -19.57 -11.58
C PRO A 641 -10.25 -18.34 -12.04
N LEU A 642 -9.58 -17.37 -12.66
CA LEU A 642 -10.22 -16.18 -13.25
C LEU A 642 -10.70 -16.46 -14.66
N HIS A 643 -9.92 -17.23 -15.41
CA HIS A 643 -10.21 -17.57 -16.79
C HIS A 643 -10.66 -19.02 -16.87
N LEU A 644 -11.79 -19.22 -17.54
CA LEU A 644 -12.26 -20.50 -18.02
C LEU A 644 -12.38 -20.42 -19.55
N GLU A 645 -12.41 -21.57 -20.23
CA GLU A 645 -12.64 -21.59 -21.67
C GLU A 645 -13.97 -20.88 -21.99
N PRO A 646 -13.97 -19.91 -22.93
CA PRO A 646 -15.19 -19.21 -23.30
C PRO A 646 -16.15 -20.14 -24.01
N THR A 647 -17.43 -19.92 -23.79
CA THR A 647 -18.49 -20.69 -24.46
C THR A 647 -18.53 -20.25 -25.92
N ARG A 648 -18.38 -21.19 -26.87
CA ARG A 648 -18.39 -20.85 -28.29
C ARG A 648 -19.82 -20.48 -28.73
N GLY A 649 -20.08 -19.21 -29.02
CA GLY A 649 -21.41 -18.73 -29.46
C GLY A 649 -21.41 -17.26 -29.92
N ASP A 650 -22.52 -16.84 -30.54
CA ASP A 650 -22.78 -15.44 -30.88
C ASP A 650 -23.02 -14.61 -29.60
N PRO A 651 -22.47 -13.38 -29.46
CA PRO A 651 -22.62 -12.57 -28.25
C PRO A 651 -24.06 -12.38 -27.75
N ARG A 652 -25.06 -12.38 -28.63
CA ARG A 652 -26.47 -12.29 -28.22
C ARG A 652 -26.98 -13.55 -27.54
N SER A 653 -26.56 -14.73 -28.02
CA SER A 653 -26.91 -16.01 -27.39
C SER A 653 -26.27 -16.11 -26.01
N VAL A 654 -24.99 -15.74 -25.93
CA VAL A 654 -24.23 -15.72 -24.68
C VAL A 654 -24.84 -14.73 -23.68
N SER A 655 -25.20 -13.52 -24.13
CA SER A 655 -25.92 -12.54 -23.31
C SER A 655 -27.25 -13.09 -22.76
N ALA A 656 -28.04 -13.76 -23.61
CA ALA A 656 -29.32 -14.35 -23.19
C ALA A 656 -29.15 -15.55 -22.24
N GLU A 657 -28.04 -16.29 -22.32
CA GLU A 657 -27.68 -17.35 -21.35
C GLU A 657 -27.26 -16.76 -20.01
N LEU A 658 -26.37 -15.76 -20.04
CA LEU A 658 -25.91 -15.07 -18.83
C LEU A 658 -27.05 -14.34 -18.11
N GLU A 659 -27.93 -13.66 -18.85
CA GLU A 659 -29.09 -12.97 -18.26
C GLU A 659 -30.06 -13.98 -17.60
N ARG A 660 -30.29 -15.15 -18.23
CA ARG A 660 -31.10 -16.22 -17.64
C ARG A 660 -30.48 -16.82 -16.38
N ALA A 661 -29.15 -16.99 -16.37
CA ALA A 661 -28.44 -17.61 -15.24
C ALA A 661 -28.24 -16.65 -14.07
N CYS A 662 -27.90 -15.38 -14.35
CA CYS A 662 -27.37 -14.44 -13.36
C CYS A 662 -28.10 -13.09 -13.31
N GLY A 663 -29.01 -12.77 -14.23
CA GLY A 663 -29.62 -11.43 -14.33
C GLY A 663 -30.32 -10.99 -13.04
N GLN A 664 -31.04 -11.90 -12.39
CA GLN A 664 -31.66 -11.64 -11.08
C GLN A 664 -30.61 -11.38 -9.99
N ILE A 665 -29.53 -12.17 -9.94
CA ILE A 665 -28.47 -12.02 -8.93
C ILE A 665 -27.74 -10.68 -9.11
N VAL A 666 -27.46 -10.27 -10.36
CA VAL A 666 -26.85 -8.97 -10.66
C VAL A 666 -27.77 -7.83 -10.23
N THR A 667 -29.08 -7.96 -10.42
CA THR A 667 -30.06 -6.97 -9.97
C THR A 667 -30.07 -6.87 -8.44
N GLU A 668 -30.09 -8.00 -7.73
CA GLU A 668 -30.01 -8.04 -6.26
C GLU A 668 -28.70 -7.42 -5.74
N LEU A 669 -27.58 -7.60 -6.44
CA LEU A 669 -26.29 -6.96 -6.10
C LEU A 669 -26.33 -5.43 -6.30
N GLU A 670 -26.98 -4.95 -7.37
CA GLU A 670 -27.17 -3.51 -7.60
C GLU A 670 -28.15 -2.88 -6.61
N ASP A 671 -29.21 -3.60 -6.21
CA ASP A 671 -30.15 -3.17 -5.18
C ASP A 671 -29.44 -3.04 -3.82
N LEU A 672 -28.66 -4.05 -3.43
CA LEU A 672 -27.89 -4.03 -2.18
C LEU A 672 -26.85 -2.90 -2.16
N ALA A 673 -26.19 -2.63 -3.30
CA ALA A 673 -25.26 -1.50 -3.41
C ALA A 673 -25.99 -0.15 -3.21
N ARG A 674 -27.18 0.00 -3.83
CA ARG A 674 -28.01 1.21 -3.69
C ARG A 674 -28.56 1.38 -2.27
N GLU A 675 -29.00 0.31 -1.63
CA GLU A 675 -29.48 0.33 -0.25
C GLU A 675 -28.39 0.82 0.70
N ARG A 676 -27.13 0.36 0.52
CA ARG A 676 -26.00 0.86 1.31
C ARG A 676 -25.67 2.32 1.07
N ASP A 677 -25.70 2.76 -0.19
CA ASP A 677 -25.48 4.16 -0.50
C ASP A 677 -26.55 5.03 0.19
N LEU A 678 -27.80 4.54 0.23
CA LEU A 678 -28.91 5.19 0.95
C LEU A 678 -28.71 5.15 2.47
N GLU A 679 -28.36 4.00 3.07
CA GLU A 679 -28.07 3.88 4.50
C GLU A 679 -26.91 4.79 4.93
N ALA A 680 -25.84 4.87 4.12
CA ALA A 680 -24.73 5.78 4.36
C ALA A 680 -25.19 7.24 4.29
N MET A 681 -26.04 7.60 3.34
CA MET A 681 -26.65 8.93 3.25
C MET A 681 -27.57 9.24 4.44
N GLU A 682 -28.41 8.29 4.86
CA GLU A 682 -29.29 8.42 6.02
C GLU A 682 -28.52 8.53 7.32
N GLN A 683 -27.43 7.79 7.49
CA GLN A 683 -26.52 7.91 8.63
C GLN A 683 -25.85 9.29 8.64
N ILE A 684 -25.40 9.78 7.48
CA ILE A 684 -24.87 11.15 7.34
C ILE A 684 -25.94 12.19 7.70
N ASP A 685 -27.20 11.97 7.30
CA ASP A 685 -28.30 12.89 7.60
C ASP A 685 -28.78 12.81 9.06
N ALA A 686 -28.74 11.63 9.68
CA ALA A 686 -28.98 11.42 11.11
C ALA A 686 -27.87 12.04 11.96
N GLU A 687 -26.60 11.92 11.55
CA GLU A 687 -25.48 12.64 12.15
C GLU A 687 -25.64 14.15 11.98
N ARG A 688 -26.08 14.63 10.80
CA ARG A 688 -26.40 16.05 10.57
C ARG A 688 -27.60 16.52 11.40
N GLN A 689 -28.59 15.68 11.65
CA GLN A 689 -29.73 16.00 12.49
C GLN A 689 -29.32 16.07 13.96
N ALA A 690 -28.52 15.11 14.43
CA ALA A 690 -27.91 15.14 15.75
C ALA A 690 -27.04 16.40 15.92
N LEU A 691 -26.27 16.80 14.90
CA LEU A 691 -25.47 18.04 14.88
C LEU A 691 -26.32 19.32 14.86
N ARG A 692 -27.49 19.28 14.21
CA ARG A 692 -28.49 20.37 14.24
C ARG A 692 -29.15 20.52 15.60
N GLU A 693 -29.41 19.40 16.28
CA GLU A 693 -29.92 19.37 17.66
C GLU A 693 -28.91 19.96 18.66
N VAL A 694 -27.60 20.00 18.32
CA VAL A 694 -26.55 20.71 19.08
C VAL A 694 -26.28 22.15 18.60
N GLY A 695 -27.12 22.70 17.72
CA GLY A 695 -27.14 24.13 17.40
C GLY A 695 -26.26 24.60 16.24
N ILE A 696 -25.87 23.71 15.31
CA ILE A 696 -25.08 24.09 14.12
C ILE A 696 -26.00 24.12 12.89
N VAL A 697 -26.25 25.30 12.33
CA VAL A 697 -27.15 25.49 11.17
C VAL A 697 -26.55 26.48 10.18
N GLU A 698 -26.62 26.18 8.88
CA GLU A 698 -26.69 27.22 7.84
C GLU A 698 -27.46 26.76 6.58
N PRO A 699 -28.01 27.71 5.79
CA PRO A 699 -29.29 27.54 5.10
C PRO A 699 -29.20 27.40 3.58
N SER A 700 -30.30 26.84 3.05
CA SER A 700 -30.65 26.64 1.65
C SER A 700 -30.91 27.95 0.90
N MET A 701 -30.73 27.92 -0.43
CA MET A 701 -31.78 28.27 -1.39
C MET A 701 -31.27 27.92 -2.78
N LEU A 702 -32.05 27.11 -3.52
CA LEU A 702 -32.28 27.09 -4.98
C LEU A 702 -32.82 25.67 -5.39
N GLY A 703 -34.06 25.58 -5.94
CA GLY A 703 -34.66 24.73 -7.03
C GLY A 703 -34.44 23.20 -7.18
N GLU A 704 -35.51 22.44 -6.94
CA GLU A 704 -35.45 21.08 -6.39
C GLU A 704 -34.84 19.96 -7.26
N GLY A 705 -35.14 19.82 -8.55
CA GLY A 705 -34.76 18.59 -9.28
C GLY A 705 -33.30 18.53 -9.74
N GLU A 706 -32.84 19.58 -10.42
CA GLU A 706 -31.49 19.61 -11.02
C GLU A 706 -30.44 20.14 -10.04
N ARG A 707 -30.89 20.90 -9.03
CA ARG A 707 -30.03 21.30 -7.92
C ARG A 707 -29.95 20.22 -6.85
N ALA A 708 -30.91 19.31 -6.66
CA ALA A 708 -30.68 18.17 -5.75
C ALA A 708 -29.54 17.26 -6.23
N ARG A 709 -29.38 17.03 -7.54
CA ARG A 709 -28.32 16.18 -8.09
C ARG A 709 -26.94 16.86 -8.07
N ILE A 710 -26.87 18.13 -8.43
CA ILE A 710 -25.62 18.93 -8.41
C ILE A 710 -25.28 19.37 -6.97
N GLU A 711 -26.27 19.73 -6.13
CA GLU A 711 -26.09 19.95 -4.69
C GLU A 711 -25.77 18.66 -3.96
N SER A 712 -26.25 17.47 -4.30
CA SER A 712 -25.82 16.26 -3.56
C SER A 712 -24.32 16.09 -3.71
N LEU A 713 -23.82 16.12 -4.95
CA LEU A 713 -22.38 16.00 -5.24
C LEU A 713 -21.55 17.19 -4.69
N GLN A 714 -22.09 18.42 -4.73
CA GLN A 714 -21.41 19.62 -4.19
C GLN A 714 -21.56 19.78 -2.67
N LYS A 715 -22.66 19.32 -2.05
CA LYS A 715 -22.85 19.20 -0.60
C LYS A 715 -21.96 18.12 -0.07
N ASP A 716 -21.76 17.02 -0.77
CA ASP A 716 -20.82 15.99 -0.35
C ASP A 716 -19.39 16.53 -0.41
N HIS A 717 -19.03 17.29 -1.46
CA HIS A 717 -17.76 18.01 -1.53
C HIS A 717 -17.57 19.05 -0.42
N ALA A 718 -18.56 19.94 -0.20
CA ALA A 718 -18.50 20.99 0.81
C ALA A 718 -18.66 20.46 2.25
N SER A 719 -19.45 19.40 2.44
CA SER A 719 -19.62 18.68 3.70
C SER A 719 -18.35 17.95 4.06
N LEU A 720 -17.72 17.24 3.11
CA LEU A 720 -16.43 16.61 3.31
C LEU A 720 -15.35 17.68 3.58
N GLY A 721 -15.36 18.79 2.83
CA GLY A 721 -14.48 19.93 3.07
C GLY A 721 -14.64 20.54 4.47
N ARG A 722 -15.88 20.67 4.97
CA ARG A 722 -16.18 21.14 6.33
C ARG A 722 -15.78 20.12 7.39
N ARG A 723 -16.06 18.82 7.20
CA ARG A 723 -15.60 17.74 8.10
C ARG A 723 -14.08 17.73 8.17
N TYR A 724 -13.41 17.85 7.02
CA TYR A 724 -11.96 17.93 6.92
C TYR A 724 -11.43 19.15 7.68
N ALA A 725 -11.98 20.35 7.45
CA ALA A 725 -11.55 21.56 8.16
C ALA A 725 -11.84 21.52 9.68
N ARG A 726 -12.87 20.77 10.10
CA ARG A 726 -13.20 20.56 11.52
C ARG A 726 -12.16 19.67 12.20
N TRP A 727 -11.77 18.58 11.56
CA TRP A 727 -10.73 17.69 12.07
C TRP A 727 -9.33 18.31 11.93
N PHE A 728 -9.07 18.99 10.83
CA PHE A 728 -7.77 19.56 10.48
C PHE A 728 -7.93 21.06 10.24
N PRO A 729 -8.05 21.88 11.31
CA PRO A 729 -8.14 23.33 11.17
C PRO A 729 -6.91 23.90 10.48
N ASP A 730 -7.05 25.10 9.88
CA ASP A 730 -5.88 25.82 9.37
C ASP A 730 -4.97 26.15 10.55
N PRO A 731 -3.70 25.68 10.57
CA PRO A 731 -2.79 25.95 11.67
C PRO A 731 -2.66 27.46 11.93
N ARG A 732 -2.80 28.32 10.92
CA ARG A 732 -2.75 29.79 11.06
C ARG A 732 -3.94 30.38 11.80
N ALA A 733 -5.09 29.70 11.79
CA ALA A 733 -6.31 30.13 12.46
C ALA A 733 -6.35 29.73 13.95
N ILE A 734 -5.39 28.94 14.42
CA ILE A 734 -5.29 28.52 15.82
C ILE A 734 -4.58 29.61 16.64
N PRO A 735 -5.19 30.16 17.71
CA PRO A 735 -4.55 31.13 18.60
C PRO A 735 -3.27 30.57 19.22
N ALA A 736 -2.19 31.36 19.25
CA ALA A 736 -0.94 30.95 19.88
C ALA A 736 -1.02 31.23 21.39
N GLU A 737 -1.33 30.22 22.19
CA GLU A 737 -1.15 30.29 23.65
C GLU A 737 0.13 29.56 24.08
N TYR A 738 0.92 30.23 24.91
CA TYR A 738 2.14 29.69 25.50
C TYR A 738 1.86 29.31 26.96
N GLY A 739 1.29 28.13 27.18
CA GLY A 739 1.17 27.53 28.52
C GLY A 739 2.46 26.81 28.92
N THR A 740 2.87 26.94 30.18
CA THR A 740 3.89 26.06 30.78
C THR A 740 3.29 24.66 31.02
N LEU A 741 3.99 23.65 30.50
CA LEU A 741 3.50 22.28 30.31
C LEU A 741 3.34 21.50 31.62
N ASP A 742 2.24 20.75 31.75
CA ASP A 742 2.21 19.53 32.57
C ASP A 742 2.69 18.31 31.75
N GLY A 743 3.04 17.20 32.40
CA GLY A 743 3.54 16.00 31.71
C GLY A 743 2.51 15.27 30.84
N SER A 744 1.21 15.43 31.12
CA SER A 744 0.12 14.76 30.39
C SER A 744 -0.23 15.48 29.09
N GLU A 745 -0.21 16.81 29.11
CA GLU A 745 -0.42 17.69 27.95
C GLU A 745 0.70 17.51 26.91
N LEU A 746 1.92 17.24 27.38
CA LEU A 746 3.07 16.93 26.53
C LEU A 746 2.86 15.64 25.72
N ALA A 747 2.41 14.58 26.40
CA ALA A 747 2.16 13.27 25.83
C ALA A 747 0.99 13.31 24.84
N ASP A 748 -0.07 14.06 25.14
CA ASP A 748 -1.18 14.30 24.21
C ASP A 748 -0.68 14.99 22.92
N ALA A 749 0.16 16.03 23.05
CA ALA A 749 0.72 16.74 21.89
C ALA A 749 1.63 15.85 21.02
N GLU A 750 2.41 14.96 21.64
CA GLU A 750 3.25 14.00 20.92
C GLU A 750 2.41 12.93 20.22
N ALA A 751 1.38 12.38 20.89
CA ALA A 751 0.45 11.44 20.29
C ALA A 751 -0.30 12.06 19.10
N VAL A 752 -0.75 13.31 19.20
CA VAL A 752 -1.37 14.04 18.08
C VAL A 752 -0.37 14.25 16.93
N HIS A 753 0.86 14.64 17.23
CA HIS A 753 1.89 14.84 16.22
C HIS A 753 2.17 13.56 15.43
N VAL A 754 2.38 12.44 16.11
CA VAL A 754 2.62 11.12 15.50
C VAL A 754 1.41 10.68 14.69
N MET A 755 0.20 10.75 15.27
CA MET A 755 -1.02 10.41 14.55
C MET A 755 -1.15 11.19 13.24
N LEU A 756 -0.92 12.51 13.27
CA LEU A 756 -0.97 13.35 12.07
C LEU A 756 0.14 12.99 11.09
N ALA A 757 1.36 12.71 11.55
CA ALA A 757 2.47 12.29 10.70
C ALA A 757 2.16 10.95 10.00
N SER A 758 1.63 9.96 10.72
CA SER A 758 1.19 8.68 10.13
C SER A 758 0.09 8.89 9.10
N ILE A 759 -0.89 9.77 9.37
CA ILE A 759 -1.93 10.12 8.39
C ILE A 759 -1.33 10.78 7.15
N VAL A 760 -0.36 11.69 7.30
CA VAL A 760 0.33 12.35 6.18
C VAL A 760 1.03 11.31 5.29
N GLU A 761 1.77 10.39 5.90
CA GLU A 761 2.47 9.33 5.18
C GLU A 761 1.49 8.44 4.43
N VAL A 762 0.43 7.98 5.10
CA VAL A 762 -0.59 7.14 4.49
C VAL A 762 -1.31 7.86 3.36
N VAL A 763 -1.78 9.10 3.56
CA VAL A 763 -2.48 9.88 2.53
C VAL A 763 -1.57 10.18 1.33
N ARG A 764 -0.28 10.41 1.56
CA ARG A 764 0.72 10.59 0.50
C ARG A 764 0.88 9.31 -0.33
N VAL A 765 0.94 8.15 0.33
CA VAL A 765 1.12 6.85 -0.32
C VAL A 765 -0.15 6.41 -1.04
N VAL A 766 -1.30 6.46 -0.37
CA VAL A 766 -2.62 6.14 -0.95
C VAL A 766 -2.92 7.03 -2.14
N GLY A 767 -2.65 8.33 -2.09
CA GLY A 767 -2.87 9.25 -3.22
C GLY A 767 -4.36 9.43 -3.57
N GLY A 768 -4.70 9.59 -4.85
CA GLY A 768 -6.08 9.73 -5.33
C GLY A 768 -6.52 11.17 -5.69
N SER A 769 -7.83 11.43 -5.73
CA SER A 769 -8.36 12.79 -5.90
C SER A 769 -8.21 13.61 -4.60
N GLU A 770 -8.37 14.94 -4.67
CA GLU A 770 -8.40 15.78 -3.45
C GLU A 770 -9.45 15.29 -2.45
N LEU A 771 -10.61 14.86 -2.94
CA LEU A 771 -11.69 14.37 -2.09
C LEU A 771 -11.37 13.02 -1.47
N ALA A 772 -10.81 12.10 -2.25
CA ALA A 772 -10.38 10.80 -1.73
C ALA A 772 -9.36 10.98 -0.60
N ARG A 773 -8.34 11.83 -0.82
CA ARG A 773 -7.33 12.13 0.21
C ARG A 773 -7.92 12.73 1.48
N LYS A 774 -8.90 13.63 1.37
CA LYS A 774 -9.60 14.21 2.53
C LYS A 774 -10.44 13.18 3.27
N ALA A 775 -11.14 12.30 2.54
CA ALA A 775 -11.95 11.24 3.13
C ALA A 775 -11.08 10.22 3.86
N ASP A 776 -9.98 9.76 3.24
CA ASP A 776 -9.04 8.82 3.85
C ASP A 776 -8.38 9.43 5.10
N ALA A 777 -8.03 10.73 5.09
CA ALA A 777 -7.52 11.42 6.28
C ALA A 777 -8.54 11.43 7.43
N ILE A 778 -9.83 11.62 7.14
CA ILE A 778 -10.90 11.62 8.14
C ILE A 778 -11.11 10.20 8.71
N ASP A 779 -11.17 9.18 7.85
CA ASP A 779 -11.33 7.78 8.29
C ASP A 779 -10.16 7.36 9.21
N LEU A 780 -8.93 7.70 8.83
CA LEU A 780 -7.74 7.39 9.63
C LEU A 780 -7.72 8.13 10.98
N VAL A 781 -8.07 9.41 11.04
CA VAL A 781 -8.10 10.13 12.32
C VAL A 781 -9.18 9.57 13.24
N GLU A 782 -10.36 9.23 12.70
CA GLU A 782 -11.46 8.64 13.48
C GLU A 782 -11.07 7.27 14.07
N ARG A 783 -10.27 6.47 13.35
CA ARG A 783 -9.75 5.18 13.82
C ARG A 783 -8.56 5.28 14.77
N LEU A 784 -7.66 6.24 14.57
CA LEU A 784 -6.43 6.38 15.35
C LEU A 784 -6.65 7.19 16.64
N LEU A 785 -7.66 8.07 16.72
CA LEU A 785 -7.94 8.86 17.91
C LEU A 785 -8.10 8.04 19.20
N PRO A 786 -8.90 6.95 19.20
CA PRO A 786 -9.06 6.18 20.42
C PRO A 786 -7.81 5.34 20.74
N ASP A 787 -7.00 4.93 19.74
CA ASP A 787 -5.69 4.31 19.93
C ASP A 787 -4.68 5.28 20.54
N ALA A 788 -4.72 6.56 20.15
CA ALA A 788 -3.91 7.62 20.73
C ALA A 788 -4.31 7.96 22.18
N GLY A 789 -5.41 7.39 22.71
CA GLY A 789 -5.93 7.71 24.04
C GLY A 789 -6.68 9.05 24.10
N LEU A 790 -7.01 9.64 22.95
CA LEU A 790 -7.61 10.95 22.83
C LEU A 790 -9.13 10.84 22.58
N THR A 791 -9.87 11.82 23.07
CA THR A 791 -11.24 12.08 22.64
C THR A 791 -11.23 13.18 21.59
N PRO A 792 -12.25 13.31 20.72
CA PRO A 792 -12.31 14.40 19.75
C PRO A 792 -12.18 15.78 20.41
N LYS A 793 -12.76 15.95 21.61
CA LYS A 793 -12.62 17.19 22.41
C LYS A 793 -11.19 17.42 22.89
N ARG A 794 -10.52 16.39 23.41
CA ARG A 794 -9.12 16.49 23.86
C ARG A 794 -8.19 16.78 22.67
N TYR A 795 -8.37 16.08 21.56
CA TYR A 795 -7.64 16.32 20.32
C TYR A 795 -7.72 17.79 19.87
N LEU A 796 -8.93 18.35 19.77
CA LEU A 796 -9.10 19.76 19.37
C LEU A 796 -8.50 20.73 20.40
N ALA A 797 -8.58 20.40 21.71
CA ALA A 797 -7.93 21.17 22.76
C ALA A 797 -6.40 21.13 22.65
N THR A 798 -5.81 19.96 22.38
CA THR A 798 -4.38 19.77 22.15
C THR A 798 -3.90 20.53 20.92
N LEU A 799 -4.68 20.52 19.82
CA LEU A 799 -4.38 21.33 18.64
C LEU A 799 -4.33 22.82 18.97
N ALA A 800 -5.26 23.30 19.79
CA ALA A 800 -5.32 24.70 20.22
C ALA A 800 -4.16 25.07 21.15
N ALA A 801 -3.91 24.25 22.17
CA ALA A 801 -2.92 24.53 23.22
C ALA A 801 -1.47 24.30 22.79
N HIS A 802 -1.20 23.40 21.81
CA HIS A 802 0.16 22.99 21.43
C HIS A 802 0.46 23.17 19.95
N ARG A 803 -0.11 24.22 19.34
CA ARG A 803 0.06 24.56 17.92
C ARG A 803 1.49 24.38 17.42
N ALA A 804 2.50 24.93 18.11
CA ALA A 804 3.89 24.90 17.63
C ALA A 804 4.45 23.49 17.36
N ARG A 805 3.96 22.46 18.08
CA ARG A 805 4.40 21.07 17.92
C ARG A 805 3.64 20.33 16.82
N VAL A 806 2.35 20.62 16.66
CA VAL A 806 1.47 19.93 15.71
C VAL A 806 1.37 20.64 14.36
N GLU A 807 1.70 21.94 14.30
CA GLU A 807 1.64 22.78 13.10
C GLU A 807 2.45 22.19 11.93
N PRO A 808 3.69 21.69 12.11
CA PRO A 808 4.42 21.06 11.01
C PRO A 808 3.66 19.88 10.37
N ALA A 809 3.05 19.02 11.19
CA ALA A 809 2.29 17.86 10.72
C ALA A 809 0.96 18.27 10.07
N LEU A 810 0.24 19.25 10.65
CA LEU A 810 -0.98 19.81 10.02
C LEU A 810 -0.67 20.50 8.68
N VAL A 811 0.41 21.27 8.59
CA VAL A 811 0.84 21.92 7.34
C VAL A 811 1.17 20.87 6.29
N ALA A 812 1.88 19.80 6.67
CA ALA A 812 2.17 18.69 5.78
C ALA A 812 0.89 18.01 5.28
N LEU A 813 -0.09 17.75 6.15
CA LEU A 813 -1.36 17.13 5.79
C LEU A 813 -2.18 17.99 4.82
N HIS A 814 -2.25 19.29 5.09
CA HIS A 814 -2.89 20.25 4.19
C HIS A 814 -2.17 20.34 2.84
N ALA A 815 -0.84 20.19 2.81
CA ALA A 815 -0.09 20.17 1.56
C ALA A 815 -0.37 18.92 0.73
N GLU A 816 -0.47 17.74 1.36
CA GLU A 816 -0.75 16.49 0.67
C GLU A 816 -2.20 16.39 0.19
N THR A 817 -3.18 16.91 0.95
CA THR A 817 -4.61 16.81 0.59
C THR A 817 -5.06 17.84 -0.44
N ARG A 818 -4.38 18.98 -0.57
CA ARG A 818 -4.68 20.00 -1.59
C ARG A 818 -4.57 19.44 -3.01
N PRO A 819 -5.25 20.05 -4.00
CA PRO A 819 -5.13 19.63 -5.38
C PRO A 819 -3.68 19.85 -5.81
N ARG A 820 -3.02 18.77 -6.25
CA ARG A 820 -1.78 18.89 -7.03
C ARG A 820 -2.17 19.65 -8.28
N ARG A 821 -1.96 20.98 -8.30
CA ARG A 821 -2.41 21.86 -9.40
C ARG A 821 -2.05 21.19 -10.72
N ALA A 822 -3.04 20.82 -11.53
CA ALA A 822 -2.79 20.43 -12.91
C ALA A 822 -2.08 21.61 -13.59
N SER A 823 -0.89 21.35 -14.11
CA SER A 823 -0.07 22.24 -14.92
C SER A 823 0.61 21.39 -15.95
#